data_AF-A0A813J0S4-F1
#
_entry.id   AF-A0A813J0S4-F1
#
_cell.length_a   1.000
_cell.length_b   1.000
_cell.length_c   1.000
_cell.angle_alpha   90.00
_cell.angle_beta   90.00
_cell.angle_gamma   90.00
#
_symmetry.space_group_name_H-M   'P 1'
#
loop_
_entity.id
_entity.type
_entity.pdbx_description
1 polymer ?
#
loop_
_entity_poly.entity_id
_entity_poly.type
_entity_poly.pdbx_seq_one_letter_code
_entity_poly.pdbx_strand_id
1 'polypeptide(L)'
;MSPELLEELRIWWAIVWPAMLTNWCRMGMELTDVSILGHYHGGVYLASSSYASIVLQSVMVIVVRGMGGNALNAFCSSAYGAGNYKLLGLYLQIALFSCTCVALCLAPIWIWGGNILSGLVGHDQVQPSDAQDINLFLRISLLWILPLSWTSCLNSFLVSQRVVLPQTIIFMTGLLLNFGINFLLICGFGLGYPGSPLATAFSRWFVLLALVALVRSKRVKLQPGVWDGWDLKGACQRPRVATYLKQALPTALSGMIEEYQLQTIAVFAGQLGPQVVATHNATLIFFLVLCGTMWAISQATSTRIGHHLGSSNLPGVKRVIRLASIAAALWGLLVSVVITSLHRYLGDIYSSKLEVQLLAQEISSLAGMAYFLLAIFYVSMSILTSSCRQGWIVAAFVAGAWGVSVPVGRYLAFFADPDWFSWYPARLDWDIGLHGEGAGLLGLWLGLVCGYAVTTLVAVFGVCRSDWPKLMAAAVSRAELRGQGQLLSPSNGLAETGVDGVIMFTVCCATADEEEAGSIHVLSSEDLMDEKDDPFVMPLPVVVIEEEPAEATKVRQMSEVLSEPGSVAGSEVEDVKEEVPLFVPAIAGPIMFEVEFKRKAESNLGLDIDVVDPQVCLIKGIAAGFLIDQWNSTCSADKAVKPMDVLHSVNGKTGTCDDLVKMIKIEKQVKLVFKRPQEITVSVIKGLLGLGLQLDYSKTSVGVVITEIQDGPVQRWNEIEPGKVQITPSCRILAVNGEDASPDRLVQLLKDSSDTVRLTVLVWPAVGS
;
A
#
# COMPACT_ATOMS: atom_id res chain seq x y z
N MET A 1 21.36 -8.66 25.32
CA MET A 1 21.82 -8.48 23.93
C MET A 1 23.29 -8.08 24.00
N SER A 2 24.22 -8.68 23.24
CA SER A 2 25.64 -8.28 23.31
C SER A 2 25.82 -6.84 22.82
N PRO A 3 26.82 -6.08 23.32
CA PRO A 3 27.06 -4.69 22.90
C PRO A 3 27.24 -4.56 21.38
N GLU A 4 27.99 -5.49 20.79
CA GLU A 4 28.18 -5.68 19.35
C GLU A 4 26.89 -5.86 18.54
N LEU A 5 25.87 -6.50 19.11
CA LEU A 5 24.60 -6.72 18.44
C LEU A 5 23.66 -5.51 18.58
N LEU A 6 23.76 -4.77 19.70
CA LEU A 6 23.07 -3.49 19.89
C LEU A 6 23.60 -2.42 18.94
N GLU A 7 24.92 -2.37 18.75
CA GLU A 7 25.54 -1.48 17.78
C GLU A 7 25.10 -1.81 16.35
N GLU A 8 25.14 -3.09 15.98
CA GLU A 8 24.66 -3.54 14.66
C GLU A 8 23.17 -3.22 14.47
N LEU A 9 22.33 -3.42 15.51
CA LEU A 9 20.92 -3.02 15.50
C LEU A 9 20.76 -1.52 15.25
N ARG A 10 21.53 -0.66 15.92
CA ARG A 10 21.45 0.80 15.76
C ARG A 10 21.75 1.23 14.33
N ILE A 11 22.84 0.71 13.75
CA ILE A 11 23.26 1.04 12.38
C ILE A 11 22.24 0.49 11.37
N TRP A 12 21.79 -0.74 11.56
CA TRP A 12 20.80 -1.37 10.68
C TRP A 12 19.45 -0.64 10.73
N TRP A 13 18.94 -0.33 11.94
CA TRP A 13 17.67 0.37 12.12
C TRP A 13 17.66 1.76 11.48
N ALA A 14 18.77 2.49 11.57
CA ALA A 14 18.93 3.79 10.95
C ALA A 14 18.89 3.75 9.40
N ILE A 15 19.02 2.57 8.78
CA ILE A 15 18.73 2.35 7.36
C ILE A 15 17.27 1.93 7.15
N VAL A 16 16.73 1.09 8.04
CA VAL A 16 15.37 0.54 7.91
C VAL A 16 14.31 1.64 7.96
N TRP A 17 14.25 2.43 9.03
CA TRP A 17 13.11 3.34 9.23
C TRP A 17 12.97 4.42 8.13
N PRO A 18 14.04 5.06 7.59
CA PRO A 18 13.87 6.01 6.49
C PRO A 18 13.57 5.27 5.18
N ALA A 19 14.13 4.08 4.96
CA ALA A 19 13.81 3.27 3.79
C ALA A 19 12.34 2.81 3.79
N MET A 20 11.74 2.55 4.96
CA MET A 20 10.30 2.27 5.09
C MET A 20 9.49 3.44 4.55
N LEU A 21 9.76 4.65 5.03
CA LEU A 21 9.11 5.88 4.56
C LEU A 21 9.32 6.10 3.06
N THR A 22 10.53 5.87 2.55
CA THR A 22 10.84 5.95 1.12
C THR A 22 9.97 4.99 0.30
N ASN A 23 9.82 3.74 0.75
CA ASN A 23 9.01 2.75 0.06
C ASN A 23 7.52 3.11 0.10
N TRP A 24 7.00 3.57 1.25
CA TRP A 24 5.63 4.07 1.35
C TRP A 24 5.37 5.28 0.45
N CYS A 25 6.32 6.22 0.35
CA CYS A 25 6.19 7.35 -0.57
C CYS A 25 6.13 6.92 -2.03
N ARG A 26 6.88 5.87 -2.41
CA ARG A 26 6.83 5.30 -3.77
C ARG A 26 5.45 4.73 -4.08
N MET A 27 4.88 3.97 -3.15
CA MET A 27 3.52 3.41 -3.29
C MET A 27 2.45 4.50 -3.26
N GLY A 28 2.63 5.53 -2.43
CA GLY A 28 1.72 6.67 -2.35
C GLY A 28 1.61 7.46 -3.66
N MET A 29 2.69 7.56 -4.44
CA MET A 29 2.65 8.22 -5.76
C MET A 29 1.75 7.44 -6.72
N GLU A 30 1.92 6.11 -6.78
CA GLU A 30 1.08 5.24 -7.62
C GLU A 30 -0.40 5.31 -7.20
N LEU A 31 -0.67 5.30 -5.90
CA LEU A 31 -2.03 5.44 -5.37
C LEU A 31 -2.65 6.79 -5.72
N THR A 32 -1.86 7.87 -5.70
CA THR A 32 -2.31 9.23 -6.05
C THR A 32 -2.75 9.30 -7.51
N ASP A 33 -1.92 8.78 -8.43
CA ASP A 33 -2.21 8.81 -9.85
C ASP A 33 -3.51 8.05 -10.19
N VAL A 34 -3.69 6.85 -9.60
CA VAL A 34 -4.90 6.04 -9.79
C VAL A 34 -6.12 6.70 -9.16
N SER A 35 -5.99 7.29 -7.97
CA SER A 35 -7.09 7.94 -7.26
C SER A 35 -7.62 9.16 -8.01
N ILE A 36 -6.74 10.02 -8.53
CA ILE A 36 -7.17 11.23 -9.26
C ILE A 36 -7.81 10.84 -10.60
N LEU A 37 -7.24 9.88 -11.33
CA LEU A 37 -7.83 9.37 -12.58
C LEU A 37 -9.17 8.68 -12.37
N GLY A 38 -9.35 7.96 -11.25
CA GLY A 38 -10.61 7.30 -10.90
C GLY A 38 -11.76 8.28 -10.70
N HIS A 39 -11.49 9.47 -10.14
CA HIS A 39 -12.51 10.51 -9.92
C HIS A 39 -12.71 11.41 -11.15
N TYR A 40 -11.79 11.40 -12.12
CA TYR A 40 -11.89 12.20 -13.32
C TYR A 40 -12.90 11.60 -14.32
N HIS A 41 -13.95 12.38 -14.67
CA HIS A 41 -15.00 11.99 -15.61
C HIS A 41 -15.66 10.63 -15.31
N GLY A 42 -15.85 10.30 -14.04
CA GLY A 42 -16.49 9.04 -13.64
C GLY A 42 -15.66 7.79 -13.94
N GLY A 43 -14.33 7.92 -14.04
CA GLY A 43 -13.41 6.77 -14.11
C GLY A 43 -13.28 6.13 -15.50
N VAL A 44 -13.75 6.79 -16.56
CA VAL A 44 -13.71 6.27 -17.95
C VAL A 44 -12.29 5.85 -18.36
N TYR A 45 -11.26 6.54 -17.87
CA TYR A 45 -9.86 6.26 -18.22
C TYR A 45 -9.15 5.29 -17.26
N LEU A 46 -9.84 4.81 -16.21
CA LEU A 46 -9.23 3.96 -15.18
C LEU A 46 -8.79 2.61 -15.77
N ALA A 47 -9.60 2.02 -16.65
CA ALA A 47 -9.26 0.78 -17.35
C ALA A 47 -8.01 0.96 -18.23
N SER A 48 -8.00 1.98 -19.09
CA SER A 48 -6.85 2.29 -19.97
C SER A 48 -5.56 2.54 -19.17
N SER A 49 -5.63 3.29 -18.06
CA SER A 49 -4.47 3.50 -17.19
C SER A 49 -3.98 2.23 -16.49
N SER A 50 -4.89 1.32 -16.14
CA SER A 50 -4.57 0.03 -15.51
C SER A 50 -3.85 -0.89 -16.50
N TYR A 51 -4.36 -0.99 -17.74
CA TYR A 51 -3.68 -1.74 -18.81
C TYR A 51 -2.29 -1.17 -19.14
N ALA A 52 -2.17 0.15 -19.21
CA ALA A 52 -0.88 0.80 -19.39
C ALA A 52 0.08 0.48 -18.21
N SER A 53 -0.44 0.47 -16.98
CA SER A 53 0.35 0.15 -15.79
C SER A 53 0.88 -1.28 -15.79
N ILE A 54 0.12 -2.27 -16.29
CA ILE A 54 0.59 -3.66 -16.43
C ILE A 54 1.82 -3.74 -17.35
N VAL A 55 1.77 -3.05 -18.50
CA VAL A 55 2.90 -3.01 -19.46
C VAL A 55 4.10 -2.29 -18.85
N LEU A 56 3.87 -1.21 -18.10
CA LEU A 56 4.94 -0.47 -17.41
C LEU A 56 5.59 -1.31 -16.32
N GLN A 57 4.82 -1.93 -15.43
CA GLN A 57 5.33 -2.71 -14.29
C GLN A 57 6.23 -3.87 -14.75
N SER A 58 5.80 -4.61 -15.79
CA SER A 58 6.55 -5.74 -16.34
C SER A 58 8.01 -5.40 -16.69
N VAL A 59 8.23 -4.20 -17.23
CA VAL A 59 9.56 -3.74 -17.64
C VAL A 59 10.26 -2.95 -16.52
N MET A 60 9.52 -2.23 -15.69
CA MET A 60 10.07 -1.59 -14.50
C MET A 60 10.81 -2.59 -13.61
N VAL A 61 10.27 -3.78 -13.43
CA VAL A 61 10.94 -4.84 -12.66
C VAL A 61 12.33 -5.16 -13.23
N ILE A 62 12.49 -5.21 -14.55
CA ILE A 62 13.78 -5.48 -15.22
C ILE A 62 14.78 -4.36 -14.90
N VAL A 63 14.37 -3.11 -15.10
CA VAL A 63 15.29 -1.97 -15.01
C VAL A 63 15.54 -1.57 -13.55
N VAL A 64 14.49 -1.50 -12.73
CA VAL A 64 14.52 -1.03 -11.34
C VAL A 64 14.99 -2.11 -10.36
N ARG A 65 14.39 -3.31 -10.37
CA ARG A 65 14.84 -4.39 -9.44
C ARG A 65 16.09 -5.10 -9.96
N GLY A 66 16.14 -5.37 -11.26
CA GLY A 66 17.22 -6.14 -11.89
C GLY A 66 18.52 -5.35 -12.08
N MET A 67 18.52 -4.39 -13.00
CA MET A 67 19.75 -3.71 -13.44
C MET A 67 20.21 -2.56 -12.55
N GLY A 68 19.32 -1.79 -11.92
CA GLY A 68 19.69 -0.59 -11.18
C GLY A 68 19.59 -0.68 -9.66
N GLY A 69 18.77 -1.59 -9.13
CA GLY A 69 18.44 -1.65 -7.71
C GLY A 69 19.26 -2.67 -6.95
N ASN A 70 18.73 -3.88 -6.82
CA ASN A 70 19.22 -4.87 -5.88
C ASN A 70 20.62 -5.41 -6.25
N ALA A 71 20.88 -5.60 -7.54
CA ALA A 71 22.20 -5.99 -8.02
C ALA A 71 23.23 -4.91 -7.71
N LEU A 72 22.94 -3.64 -8.03
CA LEU A 72 23.84 -2.52 -7.76
C LEU A 72 24.13 -2.40 -6.26
N ASN A 73 23.11 -2.49 -5.40
CA ASN A 73 23.28 -2.42 -3.95
C ASN A 73 24.28 -3.47 -3.45
N ALA A 74 24.20 -4.73 -3.91
CA ALA A 74 25.13 -5.78 -3.50
C ALA A 74 26.59 -5.47 -3.87
N PHE A 75 26.83 -4.94 -5.08
CA PHE A 75 28.16 -4.55 -5.53
C PHE A 75 28.69 -3.30 -4.82
N CYS A 76 27.88 -2.24 -4.72
CA CYS A 76 28.26 -1.00 -4.05
C CYS A 76 28.52 -1.22 -2.56
N SER A 77 27.64 -1.93 -1.84
CA SER A 77 27.87 -2.23 -0.42
C SER A 77 29.10 -3.10 -0.18
N SER A 78 29.37 -4.07 -1.05
CA SER A 78 30.61 -4.86 -0.98
C SER A 78 31.85 -4.00 -1.24
N ALA A 79 31.82 -3.12 -2.24
CA ALA A 79 32.94 -2.21 -2.54
C ALA A 79 33.17 -1.19 -1.41
N TYR A 80 32.09 -0.66 -0.83
CA TYR A 80 32.13 0.23 0.33
C TYR A 80 32.74 -0.46 1.55
N GLY A 81 32.29 -1.69 1.86
CA GLY A 81 32.84 -2.48 2.96
C GLY A 81 34.32 -2.84 2.78
N ALA A 82 34.76 -3.01 1.54
CA ALA A 82 36.15 -3.25 1.17
C ALA A 82 37.02 -1.99 1.16
N GLY A 83 36.44 -0.79 1.36
CA GLY A 83 37.15 0.50 1.29
C GLY A 83 37.50 0.96 -0.13
N ASN A 84 37.04 0.27 -1.18
CA ASN A 84 37.28 0.66 -2.57
C ASN A 84 36.17 1.59 -3.09
N TYR A 85 36.20 2.84 -2.63
CA TYR A 85 35.17 3.83 -2.93
C TYR A 85 35.11 4.22 -4.42
N LYS A 86 36.25 4.24 -5.13
CA LYS A 86 36.28 4.50 -6.57
C LYS A 86 35.50 3.45 -7.36
N LEU A 87 35.63 2.19 -6.98
CA LEU A 87 34.91 1.09 -7.63
C LEU A 87 33.39 1.21 -7.44
N LEU A 88 32.94 1.75 -6.30
CA LEU A 88 31.53 2.02 -6.04
C LEU A 88 30.93 3.00 -7.07
N GLY A 89 31.65 4.06 -7.40
CA GLY A 89 31.28 5.00 -8.48
C GLY A 89 31.27 4.37 -9.86
N LEU A 90 32.22 3.49 -10.14
CA LEU A 90 32.29 2.75 -11.41
C LEU A 90 31.10 1.78 -11.58
N TYR A 91 30.67 1.09 -10.50
CA TYR A 91 29.47 0.27 -10.55
C TYR A 91 28.19 1.08 -10.79
N LEU A 92 28.07 2.26 -10.19
CA LEU A 92 26.96 3.18 -10.49
C LEU A 92 26.92 3.51 -11.98
N GLN A 93 28.06 3.81 -12.60
CA GLN A 93 28.11 4.10 -14.05
C GLN A 93 27.69 2.90 -14.91
N ILE A 94 28.11 1.68 -14.56
CA ILE A 94 27.66 0.45 -15.24
C ILE A 94 26.14 0.30 -15.13
N ALA A 95 25.58 0.53 -13.94
CA ALA A 95 24.14 0.45 -13.71
C ALA A 95 23.36 1.51 -14.50
N LEU A 96 23.80 2.77 -14.47
CA LEU A 96 23.18 3.85 -15.24
C LEU A 96 23.21 3.55 -16.75
N PHE A 97 24.35 3.11 -17.26
CA PHE A 97 24.50 2.77 -18.67
C PHE A 97 23.63 1.56 -19.07
N SER A 98 23.69 0.46 -18.30
CA SER A 98 22.91 -0.75 -18.56
C SER A 98 21.40 -0.50 -18.49
N CYS A 99 20.92 0.24 -17.48
CA CYS A 99 19.52 0.65 -17.38
C CYS A 99 19.08 1.49 -18.58
N THR A 100 19.92 2.42 -19.04
CA THR A 100 19.63 3.25 -20.22
C THR A 100 19.53 2.39 -21.48
N CYS A 101 20.47 1.47 -21.70
CA CYS A 101 20.42 0.57 -22.85
C CYS A 101 19.16 -0.30 -22.85
N VAL A 102 18.81 -0.91 -21.71
CA VAL A 102 17.60 -1.74 -21.62
C VAL A 102 16.33 -0.91 -21.79
N ALA A 103 16.25 0.27 -21.18
CA ALA A 103 15.11 1.17 -21.39
C ALA A 103 14.94 1.55 -22.88
N LEU A 104 16.03 1.82 -23.60
CA LEU A 104 15.99 2.09 -25.04
C LEU A 104 15.58 0.87 -25.86
N CYS A 105 16.08 -0.33 -25.53
CA CYS A 105 15.69 -1.57 -26.20
C CYS A 105 14.20 -1.89 -26.02
N LEU A 106 13.60 -1.48 -24.89
CA LEU A 106 12.20 -1.75 -24.57
C LEU A 106 11.26 -0.59 -24.98
N ALA A 107 11.80 0.55 -25.40
CA ALA A 107 11.02 1.70 -25.89
C ALA A 107 10.01 1.37 -27.00
N PRO A 108 10.34 0.55 -28.01
CA PRO A 108 9.37 0.05 -28.99
C PRO A 108 8.09 -0.52 -28.37
N ILE A 109 8.22 -1.36 -27.34
CA ILE A 109 7.09 -2.04 -26.69
C ILE A 109 6.14 -1.01 -26.05
N TRP A 110 6.66 0.10 -25.55
CA TRP A 110 5.85 1.17 -24.96
C TRP A 110 5.21 2.09 -26.00
N ILE A 111 5.89 2.36 -27.13
CA ILE A 111 5.34 3.21 -28.20
C ILE A 111 4.07 2.59 -28.82
N TRP A 112 4.04 1.26 -28.90
CA TRP A 112 2.97 0.46 -29.50
C TRP A 112 2.23 -0.43 -28.50
N GLY A 113 2.39 -0.21 -27.20
CA GLY A 113 1.88 -1.13 -26.18
C GLY A 113 0.37 -1.36 -26.23
N GLY A 114 -0.41 -0.32 -26.52
CA GLY A 114 -1.86 -0.44 -26.74
C GLY A 114 -2.21 -1.25 -27.99
N ASN A 115 -1.44 -1.08 -29.08
CA ASN A 115 -1.63 -1.89 -30.29
C ASN A 115 -1.27 -3.36 -30.04
N ILE A 116 -0.14 -3.61 -29.37
CA ILE A 116 0.31 -4.96 -29.02
C ILE A 116 -0.74 -5.65 -28.14
N LEU A 117 -1.24 -4.97 -27.10
CA LEU A 117 -2.30 -5.50 -26.24
C LEU A 117 -3.57 -5.81 -27.02
N SER A 118 -4.02 -4.90 -27.89
CA SER A 118 -5.21 -5.15 -28.72
C SER A 118 -5.03 -6.35 -29.66
N GLY A 119 -3.82 -6.56 -30.20
CA GLY A 119 -3.50 -7.70 -31.06
C GLY A 119 -3.39 -9.03 -30.32
N LEU A 120 -3.01 -9.01 -29.04
CA LEU A 120 -2.86 -10.22 -28.21
C LEU A 120 -4.17 -10.66 -27.55
N VAL A 121 -4.99 -9.72 -27.08
CA VAL A 121 -6.23 -10.00 -26.33
C VAL A 121 -7.46 -10.02 -27.24
N GLY A 122 -7.38 -9.42 -28.43
CA GLY A 122 -8.49 -9.29 -29.37
C GLY A 122 -9.32 -8.02 -29.13
N HIS A 123 -9.99 -7.55 -30.18
CA HIS A 123 -10.76 -6.30 -30.17
C HIS A 123 -11.99 -6.32 -29.26
N ASP A 124 -12.41 -7.49 -28.78
CA ASP A 124 -13.58 -7.64 -27.91
C ASP A 124 -13.31 -7.17 -26.47
N GLN A 125 -12.05 -7.13 -26.03
CA GLN A 125 -11.65 -6.74 -24.67
C GLN A 125 -10.96 -5.37 -24.62
N VAL A 126 -10.30 -4.96 -25.71
CA VAL A 126 -9.65 -3.65 -25.83
C VAL A 126 -10.11 -3.02 -27.14
N GLN A 127 -11.01 -2.02 -27.05
CA GLN A 127 -11.49 -1.34 -28.25
C GLN A 127 -10.35 -0.52 -28.89
N PRO A 128 -10.42 -0.23 -30.20
CA PRO A 128 -9.43 0.59 -30.87
C PRO A 128 -9.24 1.99 -30.24
N SER A 129 -10.28 2.57 -29.64
CA SER A 129 -10.21 3.82 -28.86
C SER A 129 -9.38 3.65 -27.60
N ASP A 130 -9.60 2.58 -26.83
CA ASP A 130 -8.88 2.30 -25.59
C ASP A 130 -7.40 2.03 -25.88
N ALA A 131 -7.10 1.35 -26.98
CA ALA A 131 -5.73 1.13 -27.44
C ALA A 131 -5.00 2.45 -27.73
N GLN A 132 -5.69 3.48 -28.23
CA GLN A 132 -5.10 4.80 -28.43
C GLN A 132 -4.81 5.51 -27.10
N ASP A 133 -5.72 5.42 -26.13
CA ASP A 133 -5.54 5.98 -24.79
C ASP A 133 -4.41 5.28 -24.02
N ILE A 134 -4.30 3.96 -24.14
CA ILE A 134 -3.19 3.19 -23.58
C ILE A 134 -1.86 3.63 -24.21
N ASN A 135 -1.80 3.73 -25.54
CA ASN A 135 -0.62 4.20 -26.25
C ASN A 135 -0.23 5.62 -25.84
N LEU A 136 -1.21 6.52 -25.67
CA LEU A 136 -0.97 7.90 -25.24
C LEU A 136 -0.32 7.92 -23.85
N PHE A 137 -0.88 7.16 -22.90
CA PHE A 137 -0.34 7.05 -21.55
C PHE A 137 1.09 6.48 -21.54
N LEU A 138 1.33 5.39 -22.29
CA LEU A 138 2.63 4.75 -22.38
C LEU A 138 3.69 5.65 -23.05
N ARG A 139 3.32 6.36 -24.11
CA ARG A 139 4.22 7.30 -24.82
C ARG A 139 4.63 8.46 -23.94
N ILE A 140 3.70 9.04 -23.16
CA ILE A 140 4.05 10.05 -22.17
C ILE A 140 4.93 9.43 -21.08
N SER A 141 4.67 8.18 -20.71
CA SER A 141 5.45 7.49 -19.67
C SER A 141 6.91 7.26 -20.03
N LEU A 142 7.24 7.21 -21.32
CA LEU A 142 8.63 7.19 -21.80
C LEU A 142 9.47 8.35 -21.27
N LEU A 143 8.86 9.50 -21.00
CA LEU A 143 9.55 10.69 -20.49
C LEU A 143 10.16 10.48 -19.10
N TRP A 144 9.70 9.48 -18.34
CA TRP A 144 10.04 9.32 -16.93
C TRP A 144 10.57 7.96 -16.52
N ILE A 145 10.57 6.98 -17.44
CA ILE A 145 11.18 5.66 -17.21
C ILE A 145 12.68 5.80 -16.94
N LEU A 146 13.39 6.62 -17.73
CA LEU A 146 14.82 6.83 -17.53
C LEU A 146 15.10 7.52 -16.17
N PRO A 147 14.42 8.62 -15.81
CA PRO A 147 14.50 9.19 -14.46
C PRO A 147 14.23 8.22 -13.32
N LEU A 148 13.19 7.39 -13.43
CA LEU A 148 12.88 6.37 -12.43
C LEU A 148 14.04 5.36 -12.29
N SER A 149 14.59 4.93 -13.42
CA SER A 149 15.69 3.98 -13.48
C SER A 149 16.95 4.53 -12.81
N TRP A 150 17.34 5.75 -13.19
CA TRP A 150 18.51 6.41 -12.62
C TRP A 150 18.32 6.76 -11.15
N THR A 151 17.12 7.16 -10.75
CA THR A 151 16.74 7.36 -9.35
C THR A 151 16.94 6.09 -8.53
N SER A 152 16.60 4.93 -9.09
CA SER A 152 16.77 3.63 -8.42
C SER A 152 18.25 3.26 -8.26
N CYS A 153 19.08 3.60 -9.26
CA CYS A 153 20.54 3.44 -9.18
C CYS A 153 21.15 4.35 -8.10
N LEU A 154 20.81 5.63 -8.11
CA LEU A 154 21.28 6.62 -7.14
C LEU A 154 20.83 6.27 -5.72
N ASN A 155 19.60 5.76 -5.59
CA ASN A 155 19.07 5.30 -4.31
C ASN A 155 19.93 4.17 -3.74
N SER A 156 20.19 3.14 -4.54
CA SER A 156 21.02 1.99 -4.12
C SER A 156 22.46 2.41 -3.79
N PHE A 157 23.01 3.35 -4.56
CA PHE A 157 24.33 3.93 -4.35
C PHE A 157 24.41 4.73 -3.03
N LEU A 158 23.43 5.58 -2.73
CA LEU A 158 23.39 6.36 -1.49
C LEU A 158 23.13 5.48 -0.26
N VAL A 159 22.20 4.53 -0.36
CA VAL A 159 21.89 3.57 0.72
C VAL A 159 23.12 2.72 1.06
N SER A 160 23.89 2.30 0.05
CA SER A 160 25.15 1.56 0.27
C SER A 160 26.22 2.35 1.04
N GLN A 161 26.07 3.67 1.13
CA GLN A 161 26.95 4.56 1.90
C GLN A 161 26.30 5.05 3.19
N ARG A 162 25.15 4.47 3.58
CA ARG A 162 24.34 4.84 4.75
C ARG A 162 23.70 6.24 4.67
N VAL A 163 23.63 6.84 3.48
CA VAL A 163 22.97 8.13 3.23
C VAL A 163 21.50 7.90 2.86
N VAL A 164 20.64 7.68 3.85
CA VAL A 164 19.23 7.27 3.61
C VAL A 164 18.22 8.37 3.92
N LEU A 165 18.45 9.14 4.99
CA LEU A 165 17.50 10.17 5.43
C LEU A 165 17.32 11.32 4.43
N PRO A 166 18.38 11.92 3.85
CA PRO A 166 18.22 12.98 2.85
C PRO A 166 17.44 12.52 1.62
N GLN A 167 17.70 11.29 1.18
CA GLN A 167 16.97 10.66 0.09
C GLN A 167 15.48 10.50 0.45
N THR A 168 15.17 10.06 1.67
CA THR A 168 13.79 9.91 2.13
C THR A 168 13.03 11.22 2.04
N ILE A 169 13.63 12.32 2.52
CA ILE A 169 13.05 13.67 2.44
C ILE A 169 12.76 14.05 0.98
N ILE A 170 13.68 13.76 0.05
CA ILE A 170 13.47 14.01 -1.38
C ILE A 170 12.28 13.21 -1.92
N PHE A 171 12.12 11.94 -1.55
CA PHE A 171 10.96 11.12 -1.96
C PHE A 171 9.65 11.63 -1.36
N MET A 172 9.63 12.09 -0.10
CA MET A 172 8.43 12.68 0.49
C MET A 172 8.02 13.95 -0.25
N THR A 173 8.98 14.84 -0.54
CA THR A 173 8.72 16.05 -1.33
C THR A 173 8.25 15.69 -2.74
N GLY A 174 8.83 14.66 -3.35
CA GLY A 174 8.40 14.14 -4.65
C GLY A 174 6.95 13.66 -4.67
N LEU A 175 6.49 12.98 -3.61
CA LEU A 175 5.09 12.58 -3.45
C LEU A 175 4.16 13.79 -3.34
N LEU A 176 4.49 14.78 -2.50
CA LEU A 176 3.67 15.98 -2.33
C LEU A 176 3.58 16.79 -3.63
N LEU A 177 4.69 16.91 -4.36
CA LEU A 177 4.73 17.55 -5.67
C LEU A 177 3.90 16.77 -6.69
N ASN A 178 3.99 15.43 -6.70
CA ASN A 178 3.19 14.60 -7.60
C ASN A 178 1.70 14.84 -7.38
N PHE A 179 1.22 14.81 -6.14
CA PHE A 179 -0.17 15.12 -5.82
C PHE A 179 -0.60 16.50 -6.34
N GLY A 180 0.17 17.55 -6.03
CA GLY A 180 -0.15 18.91 -6.45
C GLY A 180 -0.12 19.11 -7.97
N ILE A 181 0.90 18.59 -8.65
CA ILE A 181 1.04 18.70 -10.11
C ILE A 181 -0.02 17.87 -10.82
N ASN A 182 -0.35 16.68 -10.31
CA ASN A 182 -1.36 15.82 -10.89
C ASN A 182 -2.74 16.50 -10.85
N PHE A 183 -3.14 17.02 -9.69
CA PHE A 183 -4.36 17.82 -9.56
C PHE A 183 -4.35 19.05 -10.48
N LEU A 184 -3.25 19.78 -10.55
CA LEU A 184 -3.14 20.98 -11.38
C LEU A 184 -3.22 20.67 -12.89
N LEU A 185 -2.54 19.64 -13.38
CA LEU A 185 -2.55 19.30 -14.81
C LEU A 185 -3.90 18.75 -15.24
N ILE A 186 -4.54 17.91 -14.41
CA ILE A 186 -5.82 17.29 -14.74
C ILE A 186 -6.97 18.28 -14.58
N CYS A 187 -7.10 18.90 -13.40
CA CYS A 187 -8.25 19.75 -13.05
C CYS A 187 -8.01 21.24 -13.31
N GLY A 188 -6.79 21.75 -13.08
CA GLY A 188 -6.49 23.19 -13.17
C GLY A 188 -6.27 23.67 -14.61
N PHE A 189 -5.36 23.04 -15.35
CA PHE A 189 -5.04 23.39 -16.73
C PHE A 189 -5.91 22.67 -17.76
N GLY A 190 -6.71 21.69 -17.34
CA GLY A 190 -7.63 20.96 -18.22
C GLY A 190 -6.94 20.05 -19.23
N LEU A 191 -5.71 19.57 -18.96
CA LEU A 191 -5.06 18.57 -19.84
C LEU A 191 -5.78 17.22 -19.78
N GLY A 192 -6.57 16.96 -18.74
CA GLY A 192 -7.33 15.73 -18.56
C GLY A 192 -6.45 14.50 -18.41
N TYR A 193 -6.83 13.39 -19.04
CA TYR A 193 -6.16 12.08 -18.90
C TYR A 193 -4.63 12.09 -19.11
N PRO A 194 -4.07 12.76 -20.15
CA PRO A 194 -2.63 12.96 -20.31
C PRO A 194 -1.91 13.63 -19.13
N GLY A 195 -2.63 14.38 -18.30
CA GLY A 195 -2.08 15.11 -17.17
C GLY A 195 -1.45 14.20 -16.11
N SER A 196 -2.00 13.00 -15.88
CA SER A 196 -1.49 12.06 -14.88
C SER A 196 -0.06 11.54 -15.18
N PRO A 197 0.21 10.92 -16.35
CA PRO A 197 1.56 10.47 -16.68
C PRO A 197 2.54 11.63 -16.86
N LEU A 198 2.08 12.84 -17.21
CA LEU A 198 2.91 14.06 -17.23
C LEU A 198 3.29 14.52 -15.81
N ALA A 199 2.36 14.50 -14.86
CA ALA A 199 2.63 14.82 -13.46
C ALA A 199 3.65 13.86 -12.85
N THR A 200 3.50 12.57 -13.14
CA THR A 200 4.51 11.55 -12.82
C THR A 200 5.84 11.93 -13.43
N ALA A 201 5.87 12.37 -14.69
CA ALA A 201 7.10 12.77 -15.34
C ALA A 201 7.85 13.88 -14.61
N PHE A 202 7.17 14.99 -14.32
CA PHE A 202 7.75 16.11 -13.60
C PHE A 202 8.27 15.68 -12.23
N SER A 203 7.50 14.87 -11.51
CA SER A 203 7.84 14.42 -10.16
C SER A 203 9.06 13.50 -10.15
N ARG A 204 9.17 12.57 -11.10
CA ARG A 204 10.32 11.67 -11.24
C ARG A 204 11.58 12.42 -11.67
N TRP A 205 11.46 13.41 -12.56
CA TRP A 205 12.58 14.29 -12.92
C TRP A 205 13.04 15.14 -11.73
N PHE A 206 12.11 15.71 -10.97
CA PHE A 206 12.44 16.44 -9.74
C PHE A 206 13.24 15.57 -8.77
N VAL A 207 12.74 14.36 -8.46
CA VAL A 207 13.43 13.44 -7.55
C VAL A 207 14.83 13.09 -8.07
N LEU A 208 14.96 12.78 -9.37
CA LEU A 208 16.26 12.50 -9.99
C LEU A 208 17.23 13.67 -9.82
N LEU A 209 16.81 14.88 -10.21
CA LEU A 209 17.65 16.07 -10.17
C LEU A 209 18.03 16.44 -8.74
N ALA A 210 17.11 16.27 -7.78
CA ALA A 210 17.38 16.46 -6.37
C ALA A 210 18.41 15.45 -5.83
N LEU A 211 18.34 14.17 -6.23
CA LEU A 211 19.35 13.17 -5.85
C LEU A 211 20.71 13.44 -6.52
N VAL A 212 20.74 13.88 -7.77
CA VAL A 212 21.98 14.29 -8.44
C VAL A 212 22.60 15.51 -7.74
N ALA A 213 21.77 16.48 -7.34
CA ALA A 213 22.21 17.64 -6.57
C ALA A 213 22.72 17.22 -5.18
N LEU A 214 22.07 16.25 -4.53
CA LEU A 214 22.52 15.68 -3.26
C LEU A 214 23.90 15.03 -3.38
N VAL A 215 24.12 14.19 -4.40
CA VAL A 215 25.42 13.54 -4.66
C VAL A 215 26.53 14.56 -4.96
N ARG A 216 26.20 15.69 -5.59
CA ARG A 216 27.15 16.78 -5.87
C ARG A 216 27.32 17.78 -4.72
N SER A 217 26.47 17.71 -3.70
CA SER A 217 26.46 18.67 -2.62
C SER A 217 27.64 18.45 -1.68
N LYS A 218 28.30 19.53 -1.28
CA LYS A 218 29.30 19.50 -0.19
C LYS A 218 28.68 19.30 1.20
N ARG A 219 27.34 19.36 1.30
CA ARG A 219 26.61 19.23 2.58
C ARG A 219 26.47 17.79 3.07
N VAL A 220 26.68 16.81 2.19
CA VAL A 220 26.76 15.40 2.56
C VAL A 220 28.20 14.98 2.34
N LYS A 221 28.92 14.64 3.41
CA LYS A 221 30.30 14.15 3.32
C LYS A 221 30.30 12.73 2.74
N LEU A 222 30.28 12.61 1.41
CA LEU A 222 30.59 11.35 0.73
C LEU A 222 32.08 11.05 0.88
N GLN A 223 32.43 9.75 0.90
CA GLN A 223 33.83 9.33 0.98
C GLN A 223 34.62 9.85 -0.24
N PRO A 224 35.89 10.27 -0.08
CA PRO A 224 36.72 10.73 -1.19
C PRO A 224 36.82 9.68 -2.30
N GLY A 225 36.78 10.12 -3.55
CA GLY A 225 36.90 9.23 -4.72
C GLY A 225 35.65 8.41 -5.05
N VAL A 226 34.55 8.54 -4.30
CA VAL A 226 33.28 7.83 -4.59
C VAL A 226 32.70 8.23 -5.96
N TRP A 227 32.80 9.50 -6.33
CA TRP A 227 32.29 10.01 -7.60
C TRP A 227 33.16 11.17 -8.13
N ASP A 228 34.17 10.82 -8.93
CA ASP A 228 35.07 11.78 -9.59
C ASP A 228 34.57 12.23 -10.97
N GLY A 229 33.33 11.90 -11.32
CA GLY A 229 32.74 12.11 -12.63
C GLY A 229 32.72 10.85 -13.50
N TRP A 230 32.43 11.04 -14.79
CA TRP A 230 32.26 9.93 -15.74
C TRP A 230 33.62 9.34 -16.15
N ASP A 231 33.78 8.03 -15.91
CA ASP A 231 34.87 7.20 -16.40
C ASP A 231 34.27 5.92 -17.01
N LEU A 232 33.57 6.10 -18.13
CA LEU A 232 32.93 4.99 -18.84
C LEU A 232 33.96 3.99 -19.39
N LYS A 233 35.20 4.40 -19.65
CA LYS A 233 36.27 3.50 -20.08
C LYS A 233 36.70 2.57 -18.95
N GLY A 234 36.88 3.12 -17.75
CA GLY A 234 37.10 2.34 -16.54
C GLY A 234 35.90 1.45 -16.25
N ALA A 235 34.69 2.00 -16.20
CA ALA A 235 33.46 1.28 -15.85
C ALA A 235 33.17 0.13 -16.83
N CYS A 236 33.24 0.38 -18.14
CA CYS A 236 32.86 -0.59 -19.18
C CYS A 236 33.96 -1.60 -19.54
N GLN A 237 34.89 -1.88 -18.63
CA GLN A 237 35.83 -2.99 -18.80
C GLN A 237 35.06 -4.32 -18.89
N ARG A 238 35.35 -5.12 -19.93
CA ARG A 238 34.71 -6.42 -20.19
C ARG A 238 34.57 -7.32 -18.95
N PRO A 239 35.61 -7.57 -18.13
CA PRO A 239 35.47 -8.44 -16.96
C PRO A 239 34.50 -7.88 -15.90
N ARG A 240 34.50 -6.55 -15.69
CA ARG A 240 33.63 -5.90 -14.70
C ARG A 240 32.18 -5.91 -15.14
N VAL A 241 31.91 -5.54 -16.40
CA VAL A 241 30.56 -5.59 -16.98
C VAL A 241 30.02 -7.02 -17.00
N ALA A 242 30.85 -8.00 -17.40
CA ALA A 242 30.45 -9.40 -17.39
C ALA A 242 30.09 -9.89 -15.97
N THR A 243 30.89 -9.52 -14.97
CA THR A 243 30.62 -9.84 -13.57
C THR A 243 29.32 -9.20 -13.07
N TYR A 244 29.08 -7.94 -13.43
CA TYR A 244 27.85 -7.22 -13.09
C TYR A 244 26.62 -7.86 -13.74
N LEU A 245 26.64 -8.08 -15.05
CA LEU A 245 25.52 -8.66 -15.80
C LEU A 245 25.19 -10.09 -15.37
N LYS A 246 26.20 -10.87 -14.98
CA LYS A 246 26.01 -12.23 -14.43
C LYS A 246 25.15 -12.24 -13.16
N GLN A 247 25.05 -11.12 -12.44
CA GLN A 247 24.17 -10.95 -11.30
C GLN A 247 22.89 -10.17 -11.65
N ALA A 248 23.00 -9.10 -12.44
CA ALA A 248 21.86 -8.25 -12.79
C ALA A 248 20.80 -8.99 -13.62
N LEU A 249 21.22 -9.80 -14.61
CA LEU A 249 20.29 -10.52 -15.48
C LEU A 249 19.46 -11.57 -14.72
N PRO A 250 20.04 -12.47 -13.90
CA PRO A 250 19.24 -13.34 -13.04
C PRO A 250 18.33 -12.60 -12.07
N THR A 251 18.72 -11.39 -11.63
CA THR A 251 17.92 -10.58 -10.70
C THR A 251 16.67 -10.04 -11.40
N ALA A 252 16.86 -9.50 -12.61
CA ALA A 252 15.76 -9.11 -13.49
C ALA A 252 14.84 -10.30 -13.78
N LEU A 253 15.41 -11.44 -14.16
CA LEU A 253 14.65 -12.65 -14.48
C LEU A 253 13.81 -13.13 -13.29
N SER A 254 14.38 -13.21 -12.09
CA SER A 254 13.61 -13.61 -10.91
C SER A 254 12.45 -12.68 -10.60
N GLY A 255 12.65 -11.37 -10.77
CA GLY A 255 11.57 -10.39 -10.60
C GLY A 255 10.47 -10.56 -11.64
N MET A 256 10.82 -10.82 -12.90
CA MET A 256 9.83 -11.07 -13.96
C MET A 256 9.01 -12.35 -13.69
N ILE A 257 9.67 -13.41 -13.24
CA ILE A 257 9.01 -14.68 -12.93
C ILE A 257 7.99 -14.49 -11.79
N GLU A 258 8.33 -13.72 -10.76
CA GLU A 258 7.41 -13.33 -9.67
C GLU A 258 6.25 -12.47 -10.19
N GLU A 259 6.55 -11.40 -10.94
CA GLU A 259 5.53 -10.47 -11.43
C GLU A 259 4.51 -11.18 -12.32
N TYR A 260 4.97 -11.99 -13.27
CA TYR A 260 4.08 -12.71 -14.18
C TYR A 260 3.26 -13.81 -13.50
N GLN A 261 3.73 -14.36 -12.38
CA GLN A 261 2.90 -15.23 -11.56
C GLN A 261 1.68 -14.45 -11.02
N LEU A 262 1.90 -13.28 -10.43
CA LEU A 262 0.82 -12.45 -9.87
C LEU A 262 -0.17 -12.03 -10.97
N GLN A 263 0.32 -11.60 -12.13
CA GLN A 263 -0.53 -11.25 -13.28
C GLN A 263 -1.33 -12.45 -13.80
N THR A 264 -0.75 -13.65 -13.83
CA THR A 264 -1.46 -14.87 -14.24
C THR A 264 -2.59 -15.23 -13.26
N ILE A 265 -2.35 -15.09 -11.95
CA ILE A 265 -3.38 -15.31 -10.93
C ILE A 265 -4.50 -14.25 -11.05
N ALA A 266 -4.17 -12.99 -11.35
CA ALA A 266 -5.16 -11.95 -11.61
C ALA A 266 -6.03 -12.27 -12.85
N VAL A 267 -5.43 -12.82 -13.92
CA VAL A 267 -6.20 -13.29 -15.10
C VAL A 267 -7.14 -14.44 -14.73
N PHE A 268 -6.72 -15.39 -13.90
CA PHE A 268 -7.60 -16.44 -13.41
C PHE A 268 -8.72 -15.88 -12.51
N ALA A 269 -8.45 -14.88 -11.68
CA ALA A 269 -9.48 -14.19 -10.92
C ALA A 269 -10.48 -13.48 -11.87
N GLY A 270 -10.01 -12.92 -12.98
CA GLY A 270 -10.86 -12.32 -14.02
C GLY A 270 -11.80 -13.33 -14.71
N GLN A 271 -11.36 -14.58 -14.86
CA GLN A 271 -12.19 -15.67 -15.40
C GLN A 271 -13.30 -16.10 -14.44
N LEU A 272 -13.14 -15.87 -13.12
CA LEU A 272 -14.16 -16.19 -12.11
C LEU A 272 -15.24 -15.11 -11.99
N GLY A 273 -14.93 -13.87 -12.39
CA GLY A 273 -15.91 -12.79 -12.47
C GLY A 273 -15.31 -11.40 -12.20
N PRO A 274 -16.02 -10.33 -12.58
CA PRO A 274 -15.52 -8.96 -12.42
C PRO A 274 -15.33 -8.57 -10.94
N GLN A 275 -16.18 -9.09 -10.07
CA GLN A 275 -16.20 -8.81 -8.63
C GLN A 275 -15.04 -9.55 -7.94
N VAL A 276 -14.75 -10.77 -8.41
CA VAL A 276 -13.64 -11.59 -7.93
C VAL A 276 -12.29 -10.94 -8.25
N VAL A 277 -12.08 -10.48 -9.49
CA VAL A 277 -10.84 -9.78 -9.87
C VAL A 277 -10.69 -8.43 -9.17
N ALA A 278 -11.78 -7.68 -8.99
CA ALA A 278 -11.76 -6.44 -8.23
C ALA A 278 -11.31 -6.68 -6.78
N THR A 279 -11.88 -7.71 -6.14
CA THR A 279 -11.52 -8.11 -4.77
C THR A 279 -10.07 -8.57 -4.67
N HIS A 280 -9.61 -9.39 -5.62
CA HIS A 280 -8.22 -9.83 -5.72
C HIS A 280 -7.25 -8.64 -5.79
N ASN A 281 -7.48 -7.72 -6.73
CA ASN A 281 -6.61 -6.58 -6.95
C ASN A 281 -6.59 -5.63 -5.74
N ALA A 282 -7.76 -5.32 -5.17
CA ALA A 282 -7.85 -4.45 -3.98
C ALA A 282 -7.08 -5.04 -2.79
N THR A 283 -7.30 -6.33 -2.53
CA THR A 283 -6.61 -7.04 -1.44
C THR A 283 -5.11 -7.12 -1.69
N LEU A 284 -4.68 -7.43 -2.93
CA LEU A 284 -3.27 -7.53 -3.29
C LEU A 284 -2.54 -6.19 -3.11
N ILE A 285 -3.15 -5.07 -3.52
CA ILE A 285 -2.57 -3.71 -3.34
C ILE A 285 -2.33 -3.43 -1.86
N PHE A 286 -3.30 -3.73 -1.00
CA PHE A 286 -3.15 -3.56 0.43
C PHE A 286 -2.03 -4.42 1.02
N PHE A 287 -1.91 -5.68 0.61
CA PHE A 287 -0.79 -6.53 0.99
C PHE A 287 0.56 -5.97 0.54
N LEU A 288 0.65 -5.40 -0.67
CA LEU A 288 1.87 -4.79 -1.18
C LEU A 288 2.30 -3.56 -0.37
N VAL A 289 1.35 -2.76 0.13
CA VAL A 289 1.66 -1.64 1.04
C VAL A 289 2.32 -2.15 2.33
N LEU A 290 1.80 -3.24 2.92
CA LEU A 290 2.40 -3.87 4.10
C LEU A 290 3.81 -4.41 3.80
N CYS A 291 4.03 -4.95 2.61
CA CYS A 291 5.35 -5.41 2.15
C CYS A 291 6.39 -4.27 2.03
N GLY A 292 5.98 -3.00 1.95
CA GLY A 292 6.90 -1.86 1.92
C GLY A 292 7.88 -1.84 3.10
N THR A 293 7.43 -2.29 4.28
CA THR A 293 8.28 -2.45 5.47
C THR A 293 9.29 -3.59 5.32
N MET A 294 8.84 -4.72 4.76
CA MET A 294 9.73 -5.85 4.47
C MET A 294 10.77 -5.50 3.42
N TRP A 295 10.42 -4.72 2.41
CA TRP A 295 11.39 -4.22 1.44
C TRP A 295 12.46 -3.35 2.10
N ALA A 296 12.10 -2.50 3.07
CA ALA A 296 13.07 -1.71 3.81
C ALA A 296 14.02 -2.57 4.67
N ILE A 297 13.48 -3.57 5.38
CA ILE A 297 14.24 -4.57 6.13
C ILE A 297 15.20 -5.33 5.20
N SER A 298 14.73 -5.79 4.04
CA SER A 298 15.56 -6.45 3.03
C SER A 298 16.66 -5.55 2.48
N GLN A 299 16.38 -4.27 2.19
CA GLN A 299 17.36 -3.31 1.68
C GLN A 299 18.48 -3.04 2.70
N ALA A 300 18.12 -2.82 3.97
CA ALA A 300 19.08 -2.63 5.06
C ALA A 300 19.93 -3.88 5.29
N THR A 301 19.29 -5.05 5.25
CA THR A 301 19.95 -6.35 5.42
C THR A 301 20.94 -6.61 4.29
N SER A 302 20.52 -6.40 3.04
CA SER A 302 21.39 -6.55 1.87
C SER A 302 22.61 -5.64 1.96
N THR A 303 22.41 -4.38 2.33
CA THR A 303 23.47 -3.37 2.47
C THR A 303 24.46 -3.75 3.57
N ARG A 304 23.99 -4.13 4.76
CA ARG A 304 24.85 -4.47 5.89
C ARG A 304 25.61 -5.79 5.68
N ILE A 305 24.97 -6.80 5.07
CA ILE A 305 25.67 -8.03 4.67
C ILE A 305 26.76 -7.70 3.65
N GLY A 306 26.47 -6.86 2.65
CA GLY A 306 27.46 -6.42 1.67
C GLY A 306 28.67 -5.74 2.31
N HIS A 307 28.46 -4.83 3.27
CA HIS A 307 29.57 -4.21 4.01
C HIS A 307 30.47 -5.24 4.69
N HIS A 308 29.87 -6.18 5.43
CA HIS A 308 30.63 -7.20 6.16
C HIS A 308 31.28 -8.23 5.22
N LEU A 309 30.68 -8.53 4.07
CA LEU A 309 31.31 -9.37 3.04
C LEU A 309 32.52 -8.68 2.42
N GLY A 310 32.42 -7.38 2.12
CA GLY A 310 33.51 -6.56 1.60
C GLY A 310 34.68 -6.42 2.58
N SER A 311 34.37 -6.20 3.86
CA SER A 311 35.36 -6.06 4.93
C SER A 311 35.88 -7.39 5.48
N SER A 312 35.52 -8.52 4.87
CA SER A 312 35.85 -9.87 5.35
C SER A 312 35.47 -10.18 6.81
N ASN A 313 34.34 -9.64 7.30
CA ASN A 313 33.85 -9.83 8.67
C ASN A 313 32.71 -10.87 8.77
N LEU A 314 33.06 -12.15 8.88
CA LEU A 314 32.08 -13.24 9.00
C LEU A 314 31.17 -13.13 10.25
N PRO A 315 31.68 -12.81 11.46
CA PRO A 315 30.83 -12.59 12.62
C PRO A 315 29.79 -11.49 12.40
N GLY A 316 30.17 -10.41 11.70
CA GLY A 316 29.28 -9.33 11.28
C GLY A 316 28.13 -9.81 10.41
N VAL A 317 28.43 -10.59 9.36
CA VAL A 317 27.40 -11.20 8.50
C VAL A 317 26.39 -12.02 9.32
N LYS A 318 26.88 -12.88 10.22
CA LYS A 318 26.02 -13.73 11.07
C LYS A 318 25.14 -12.89 12.02
N ARG A 319 25.65 -11.77 12.56
CA ARG A 319 24.88 -10.84 13.39
C ARG A 319 23.74 -10.20 12.60
N VAL A 320 24.01 -9.72 11.38
CA VAL A 320 22.98 -9.10 10.52
C VAL A 320 21.90 -10.12 10.14
N ILE A 321 22.27 -11.34 9.77
CA ILE A 321 21.31 -12.40 9.44
C ILE A 321 20.41 -12.70 10.64
N ARG A 322 20.98 -12.83 11.84
CA ARG A 322 20.23 -13.06 13.07
C ARG A 322 19.26 -11.90 13.34
N LEU A 323 19.75 -10.67 13.23
CA LEU A 323 18.95 -9.48 13.46
C LEU A 323 17.77 -9.38 12.48
N ALA A 324 18.05 -9.50 11.18
CA ALA A 324 17.05 -9.42 10.12
C ALA A 324 15.99 -10.52 10.27
N SER A 325 16.40 -11.74 10.63
CA SER A 325 15.48 -12.87 10.85
C SER A 325 14.55 -12.62 12.04
N ILE A 326 15.07 -12.09 13.15
CA ILE A 326 14.26 -11.72 14.32
C ILE A 326 13.29 -10.59 13.95
N ALA A 327 13.76 -9.54 13.27
CA ALA A 327 12.93 -8.42 12.88
C ALA A 327 11.80 -8.83 11.93
N ALA A 328 12.09 -9.70 10.95
CA ALA A 328 11.07 -10.22 10.04
C ALA A 328 10.09 -11.17 10.73
N ALA A 329 10.54 -11.99 11.69
CA ALA A 329 9.64 -12.82 12.48
C ALA A 329 8.70 -11.97 13.33
N LEU A 330 9.21 -10.94 14.02
CA LEU A 330 8.41 -10.03 14.84
C LEU A 330 7.41 -9.24 14.00
N TRP A 331 7.86 -8.64 12.90
CA TRP A 331 7.00 -7.88 12.00
C TRP A 331 5.99 -8.78 11.28
N GLY A 332 6.44 -9.94 10.79
CA GLY A 332 5.59 -10.93 10.14
C GLY A 332 4.49 -11.42 11.08
N LEU A 333 4.82 -11.68 12.34
CA LEU A 333 3.84 -12.06 13.36
C LEU A 333 2.88 -10.92 13.67
N LEU A 334 3.38 -9.69 13.83
CA LEU A 334 2.55 -8.51 14.07
C LEU A 334 1.51 -8.32 12.95
N VAL A 335 1.96 -8.29 11.69
CA VAL A 335 1.08 -8.13 10.53
C VAL A 335 0.12 -9.32 10.44
N SER A 336 0.60 -10.54 10.66
CA SER A 336 -0.24 -11.74 10.64
C SER A 336 -1.38 -11.67 11.67
N VAL A 337 -1.07 -11.30 12.90
CA VAL A 337 -2.07 -11.13 13.98
C VAL A 337 -3.04 -10.01 13.65
N VAL A 338 -2.56 -8.85 13.22
CA VAL A 338 -3.41 -7.68 12.92
C VAL A 338 -4.36 -7.99 11.76
N ILE A 339 -3.84 -8.51 10.65
CA ILE A 339 -4.66 -8.81 9.47
C ILE A 339 -5.65 -9.93 9.74
N THR A 340 -5.23 -11.00 10.42
CA THR A 340 -6.13 -12.10 10.76
C THR A 340 -7.19 -11.66 11.77
N SER A 341 -6.89 -10.72 12.67
CA SER A 341 -7.89 -10.21 13.64
C SER A 341 -8.88 -9.25 12.98
N LEU A 342 -8.42 -8.42 12.05
CA LEU A 342 -9.23 -7.40 11.39
C LEU A 342 -9.88 -7.87 10.08
N HIS A 343 -9.66 -9.12 9.66
CA HIS A 343 -10.11 -9.63 8.34
C HIS A 343 -11.58 -9.35 8.04
N ARG A 344 -12.45 -9.38 9.06
CA ARG A 344 -13.90 -9.09 8.94
C ARG A 344 -14.19 -7.67 8.45
N TYR A 345 -13.37 -6.71 8.84
CA TYR A 345 -13.55 -5.29 8.52
C TYR A 345 -12.75 -4.86 7.29
N LEU A 346 -11.77 -5.66 6.85
CA LEU A 346 -10.92 -5.28 5.71
C LEU A 346 -11.72 -5.16 4.41
N GLY A 347 -12.76 -5.98 4.22
CA GLY A 347 -13.65 -5.89 3.06
C GLY A 347 -14.38 -4.55 2.96
N ASP A 348 -14.77 -3.97 4.10
CA ASP A 348 -15.54 -2.73 4.19
C ASP A 348 -14.73 -1.51 3.73
N ILE A 349 -13.40 -1.60 3.80
CA ILE A 349 -12.48 -0.56 3.33
C ILE A 349 -12.55 -0.39 1.81
N TYR A 350 -12.83 -1.47 1.07
CA TYR A 350 -12.74 -1.46 -0.40
C TYR A 350 -14.07 -1.29 -1.11
N SER A 351 -15.16 -1.78 -0.53
CA SER A 351 -16.45 -1.78 -1.21
C SER A 351 -17.62 -1.81 -0.23
N SER A 352 -18.73 -1.22 -0.65
CA SER A 352 -20.05 -1.36 -0.01
C SER A 352 -20.83 -2.59 -0.50
N LYS A 353 -20.30 -3.32 -1.51
CA LYS A 353 -20.95 -4.53 -2.03
C LYS A 353 -20.64 -5.71 -1.12
N LEU A 354 -21.68 -6.32 -0.55
CA LEU A 354 -21.58 -7.47 0.34
C LEU A 354 -20.75 -8.61 -0.27
N GLU A 355 -20.94 -8.93 -1.55
CA GLU A 355 -20.15 -9.94 -2.26
C GLU A 355 -18.62 -9.69 -2.19
N VAL A 356 -18.19 -8.45 -2.45
CA VAL A 356 -16.77 -8.06 -2.42
C VAL A 356 -16.23 -8.07 -0.99
N GLN A 357 -17.05 -7.62 -0.03
CA GLN A 357 -16.70 -7.64 1.38
C GLN A 357 -16.47 -9.09 1.85
N LEU A 358 -17.42 -9.98 1.60
CA LEU A 358 -17.35 -11.39 1.99
C LEU A 358 -16.13 -12.10 1.36
N LEU A 359 -15.89 -11.91 0.05
CA LEU A 359 -14.71 -12.46 -0.62
C LEU A 359 -13.41 -11.92 -0.02
N ALA A 360 -13.34 -10.61 0.28
CA ALA A 360 -12.17 -9.99 0.89
C ALA A 360 -11.90 -10.53 2.30
N GLN A 361 -12.94 -10.75 3.11
CA GLN A 361 -12.81 -11.33 4.45
C GLN A 361 -12.18 -12.72 4.41
N GLU A 362 -12.65 -13.56 3.47
CA GLU A 362 -12.19 -14.93 3.28
C GLU A 362 -10.69 -14.99 2.92
N ILE A 363 -10.25 -14.19 1.95
CA ILE A 363 -8.84 -14.20 1.50
C ILE A 363 -7.90 -13.42 2.43
N SER A 364 -8.37 -12.37 3.10
CA SER A 364 -7.50 -11.53 3.93
C SER A 364 -7.00 -12.29 5.14
N SER A 365 -7.83 -13.14 5.76
CA SER A 365 -7.43 -14.01 6.86
C SER A 365 -6.36 -15.03 6.43
N LEU A 366 -6.56 -15.70 5.29
CA LEU A 366 -5.56 -16.61 4.71
C LEU A 366 -4.23 -15.91 4.44
N ALA A 367 -4.30 -14.73 3.84
CA ALA A 367 -3.12 -13.95 3.49
C ALA A 367 -2.42 -13.36 4.72
N GLY A 368 -3.17 -13.01 5.77
CA GLY A 368 -2.63 -12.67 7.09
C GLY A 368 -1.83 -13.83 7.69
N MET A 369 -2.36 -15.06 7.69
CA MET A 369 -1.63 -16.24 8.16
C MET A 369 -0.36 -16.51 7.33
N ALA A 370 -0.44 -16.33 6.01
CA ALA A 370 0.69 -16.55 5.10
C ALA A 370 1.78 -15.46 5.18
N TYR A 371 1.45 -14.28 5.70
CA TYR A 371 2.38 -13.14 5.73
C TYR A 371 3.66 -13.45 6.54
N PHE A 372 3.56 -14.24 7.61
CA PHE A 372 4.73 -14.65 8.39
C PHE A 372 5.75 -15.43 7.55
N LEU A 373 5.26 -16.34 6.69
CA LEU A 373 6.08 -17.11 5.77
C LEU A 373 6.73 -16.20 4.71
N LEU A 374 5.96 -15.25 4.19
CA LEU A 374 6.45 -14.25 3.24
C LEU A 374 7.55 -13.37 3.84
N ALA A 375 7.47 -13.02 5.12
CA ALA A 375 8.52 -12.27 5.82
C ALA A 375 9.84 -13.06 5.87
N ILE A 376 9.80 -14.37 6.13
CA ILE A 376 10.97 -15.26 6.10
C ILE A 376 11.56 -15.31 4.68
N PHE A 377 10.72 -15.37 3.65
CA PHE A 377 11.16 -15.32 2.26
C PHE A 377 11.91 -14.03 1.95
N TYR A 378 11.36 -12.86 2.29
CA TYR A 378 12.00 -11.57 1.98
C TYR A 378 13.39 -11.41 2.63
N VAL A 379 13.56 -11.90 3.86
CA VAL A 379 14.89 -11.93 4.49
C VAL A 379 15.81 -12.90 3.76
N SER A 380 15.35 -14.12 3.47
CA SER A 380 16.15 -15.12 2.75
C SER A 380 16.60 -14.63 1.38
N MET A 381 15.70 -13.96 0.64
CA MET A 381 15.97 -13.31 -0.63
C MET A 381 17.05 -12.23 -0.47
N SER A 382 16.95 -11.35 0.53
CA SER A 382 17.95 -10.30 0.77
C SER A 382 19.35 -10.85 1.07
N ILE A 383 19.44 -11.96 1.81
CA ILE A 383 20.69 -12.65 2.14
C ILE A 383 21.31 -13.27 0.87
N LEU A 384 20.49 -13.90 0.02
CA LEU A 384 20.96 -14.50 -1.24
C LEU A 384 21.38 -13.44 -2.25
N THR A 385 20.65 -12.34 -2.35
CA THR A 385 20.95 -11.25 -3.28
C THR A 385 22.25 -10.53 -2.89
N SER A 386 22.45 -10.21 -1.62
CA SER A 386 23.70 -9.57 -1.13
C SER A 386 24.93 -10.46 -1.29
N SER A 387 24.77 -11.77 -1.24
CA SER A 387 25.84 -12.74 -1.51
C SER A 387 26.02 -13.10 -3.00
N CYS A 388 25.32 -12.40 -3.90
CA CYS A 388 25.32 -12.64 -5.35
C CYS A 388 24.94 -14.08 -5.75
N ARG A 389 23.98 -14.68 -5.04
CA ARG A 389 23.49 -16.06 -5.28
C ARG A 389 22.08 -16.08 -5.86
N GLN A 390 21.82 -15.23 -6.84
CA GLN A 390 20.49 -15.03 -7.40
C GLN A 390 19.90 -16.30 -8.04
N GLY A 391 20.73 -17.26 -8.44
CA GLY A 391 20.27 -18.54 -8.98
C GLY A 391 19.32 -19.31 -8.04
N TRP A 392 19.52 -19.22 -6.73
CA TRP A 392 18.59 -19.83 -5.75
C TRP A 392 17.22 -19.13 -5.74
N ILE A 393 17.19 -17.81 -5.94
CA ILE A 393 15.94 -17.05 -5.99
C ILE A 393 15.19 -17.35 -7.28
N VAL A 394 15.89 -17.44 -8.42
CA VAL A 394 15.30 -17.91 -9.68
C VAL A 394 14.71 -19.31 -9.52
N ALA A 395 15.48 -20.25 -8.95
CA ALA A 395 15.00 -21.61 -8.70
C ALA A 395 13.79 -21.63 -7.75
N ALA A 396 13.78 -20.81 -6.71
CA ALA A 396 12.69 -20.69 -5.75
C ALA A 396 11.39 -20.19 -6.40
N PHE A 397 11.46 -19.18 -7.27
CA PHE A 397 10.28 -18.73 -8.00
C PHE A 397 9.86 -19.72 -9.08
N VAL A 398 10.78 -20.31 -9.86
CA VAL A 398 10.39 -21.34 -10.84
C VAL A 398 9.67 -22.52 -10.16
N ALA A 399 10.21 -23.02 -9.05
CA ALA A 399 9.62 -24.15 -8.33
C ALA A 399 8.30 -23.78 -7.64
N GLY A 400 8.28 -22.69 -6.88
CA GLY A 400 7.11 -22.31 -6.08
C GLY A 400 6.05 -21.54 -6.86
N ALA A 401 6.44 -20.51 -7.61
CA ALA A 401 5.50 -19.69 -8.39
C ALA A 401 4.85 -20.48 -9.53
N TRP A 402 5.66 -21.05 -10.41
CA TRP A 402 5.19 -21.70 -11.63
C TRP A 402 4.98 -23.20 -11.46
N GLY A 403 5.82 -23.87 -10.68
CA GLY A 403 5.68 -25.30 -10.41
C GLY A 403 4.54 -25.64 -9.46
N VAL A 404 4.15 -24.72 -8.56
CA VAL A 404 3.12 -24.97 -7.54
C VAL A 404 2.00 -23.95 -7.59
N SER A 405 2.26 -22.66 -7.41
CA SER A 405 1.20 -21.67 -7.21
C SER A 405 0.24 -21.55 -8.39
N VAL A 406 0.74 -21.41 -9.62
CA VAL A 406 -0.11 -21.32 -10.81
C VAL A 406 -0.95 -22.58 -11.04
N PRO A 407 -0.39 -23.81 -11.10
CA PRO A 407 -1.18 -25.01 -11.36
C PRO A 407 -2.11 -25.36 -10.19
N VAL A 408 -1.64 -25.28 -8.94
CA VAL A 408 -2.47 -25.56 -7.76
C VAL A 408 -3.56 -24.51 -7.62
N GLY A 409 -3.24 -23.23 -7.77
CA GLY A 409 -4.23 -22.15 -7.72
C GLY A 409 -5.33 -22.35 -8.75
N ARG A 410 -4.97 -22.64 -10.01
CA ARG A 410 -5.95 -22.94 -11.07
C ARG A 410 -6.77 -24.18 -10.74
N TYR A 411 -6.14 -25.26 -10.29
CA TYR A 411 -6.87 -26.49 -9.96
C TYR A 411 -7.87 -26.25 -8.82
N LEU A 412 -7.43 -25.65 -7.73
CA LEU A 412 -8.29 -25.38 -6.57
C LEU A 412 -9.42 -24.42 -6.89
N ALA A 413 -9.16 -23.36 -7.67
CA ALA A 413 -10.15 -22.36 -8.00
C ALA A 413 -11.30 -22.90 -8.88
N PHE A 414 -10.99 -23.77 -9.83
CA PHE A 414 -11.96 -24.18 -10.87
C PHE A 414 -12.46 -25.62 -10.75
N PHE A 415 -11.74 -26.52 -10.09
CA PHE A 415 -12.02 -27.97 -10.14
C PHE A 415 -12.08 -28.66 -8.77
N ALA A 416 -11.55 -28.05 -7.70
CA ALA A 416 -11.56 -28.68 -6.38
C ALA A 416 -12.92 -28.54 -5.72
N ASP A 417 -13.40 -29.64 -5.16
CA ASP A 417 -14.67 -29.69 -4.43
C ASP A 417 -14.63 -28.70 -3.25
N PRO A 418 -15.60 -27.77 -3.15
CA PRO A 418 -15.71 -26.83 -2.04
C PRO A 418 -15.69 -27.48 -0.65
N ASP A 419 -16.16 -28.72 -0.52
CA ASP A 419 -16.24 -29.40 0.77
C ASP A 419 -14.88 -29.76 1.36
N TRP A 420 -13.82 -29.78 0.54
CA TRP A 420 -12.44 -29.95 1.00
C TRP A 420 -11.99 -28.82 1.94
N PHE A 421 -12.68 -27.67 1.92
CA PHE A 421 -12.35 -26.49 2.73
C PHE A 421 -13.24 -26.35 3.97
N SER A 422 -13.99 -27.39 4.36
CA SER A 422 -14.82 -27.43 5.58
C SER A 422 -14.05 -27.16 6.88
N TRP A 423 -12.74 -27.35 6.90
CA TRP A 423 -11.88 -27.05 8.04
C TRP A 423 -11.52 -25.56 8.16
N TYR A 424 -11.75 -24.74 7.12
CA TYR A 424 -11.35 -23.33 7.11
C TYR A 424 -12.37 -22.46 7.85
N PRO A 425 -12.03 -21.86 9.00
CA PRO A 425 -13.00 -21.21 9.88
C PRO A 425 -13.53 -19.87 9.35
N ALA A 426 -12.86 -19.27 8.36
CA ALA A 426 -13.33 -18.08 7.65
C ALA A 426 -14.08 -18.44 6.34
N ARG A 427 -14.39 -19.73 6.11
CA ARG A 427 -15.29 -20.17 5.05
C ARG A 427 -16.68 -19.61 5.35
N LEU A 428 -17.11 -18.63 4.57
CA LEU A 428 -18.48 -18.14 4.58
C LEU A 428 -19.40 -19.19 3.95
N ASP A 429 -20.68 -19.21 4.36
CA ASP A 429 -21.67 -20.16 3.87
C ASP A 429 -21.69 -20.14 2.33
N TRP A 430 -21.27 -21.24 1.72
CA TRP A 430 -21.09 -21.40 0.27
C TRP A 430 -22.41 -21.30 -0.52
N ASP A 431 -23.53 -21.27 0.19
CA ASP A 431 -24.89 -21.16 -0.36
C ASP A 431 -25.19 -19.80 -1.02
N ILE A 432 -24.28 -18.82 -0.91
CA ILE A 432 -24.46 -17.47 -1.50
C ILE A 432 -24.15 -17.47 -3.02
N GLY A 433 -23.69 -18.60 -3.60
CA GLY A 433 -23.53 -18.76 -5.05
C GLY A 433 -22.39 -17.94 -5.68
N LEU A 434 -21.42 -17.52 -4.85
CA LEU A 434 -20.27 -16.70 -5.24
C LEU A 434 -19.10 -17.51 -5.82
N HIS A 435 -19.15 -18.82 -5.67
CA HIS A 435 -18.11 -19.74 -6.09
C HIS A 435 -18.75 -20.75 -7.05
N GLY A 436 -18.11 -20.94 -8.21
CA GLY A 436 -18.59 -21.88 -9.23
C GLY A 436 -18.43 -23.34 -8.81
N GLU A 437 -18.11 -24.22 -9.76
CA GLU A 437 -17.85 -25.64 -9.48
C GLU A 437 -16.62 -25.89 -8.58
N GLY A 438 -15.73 -24.90 -8.41
CA GLY A 438 -14.51 -24.99 -7.62
C GLY A 438 -14.38 -23.93 -6.53
N ALA A 439 -13.25 -23.92 -5.81
CA ALA A 439 -13.05 -23.09 -4.62
C ALA A 439 -12.92 -21.56 -4.87
N GLY A 440 -13.12 -21.10 -6.10
CA GLY A 440 -13.14 -19.69 -6.49
C GLY A 440 -11.87 -18.93 -6.09
N LEU A 441 -12.04 -17.74 -5.54
CA LEU A 441 -10.95 -16.84 -5.18
C LEU A 441 -10.07 -17.39 -4.05
N LEU A 442 -10.67 -18.08 -3.07
CA LEU A 442 -9.94 -18.75 -1.99
C LEU A 442 -8.96 -19.77 -2.55
N GLY A 443 -9.38 -20.58 -3.54
CA GLY A 443 -8.52 -21.55 -4.21
C GLY A 443 -7.29 -20.92 -4.87
N LEU A 444 -7.44 -19.76 -5.52
CA LEU A 444 -6.33 -19.02 -6.11
C LEU A 444 -5.32 -18.55 -5.06
N TRP A 445 -5.80 -17.98 -3.95
CA TRP A 445 -4.94 -17.51 -2.87
C TRP A 445 -4.28 -18.67 -2.11
N LEU A 446 -4.96 -19.80 -1.93
CA LEU A 446 -4.31 -20.98 -1.36
C LEU A 446 -3.21 -21.51 -2.27
N GLY A 447 -3.41 -21.47 -3.59
CA GLY A 447 -2.34 -21.70 -4.57
C GLY A 447 -1.15 -20.76 -4.35
N LEU A 448 -1.37 -19.46 -4.20
CA LEU A 448 -0.32 -18.48 -3.87
C LEU A 448 0.42 -18.87 -2.58
N VAL A 449 -0.30 -19.18 -1.50
CA VAL A 449 0.30 -19.57 -0.21
C VAL A 449 1.17 -20.84 -0.37
N CYS A 450 0.66 -21.87 -1.02
CA CYS A 450 1.41 -23.11 -1.30
C CYS A 450 2.68 -22.84 -2.11
N GLY A 451 2.59 -22.01 -3.15
CA GLY A 451 3.76 -21.66 -3.97
C GLY A 451 4.79 -20.84 -3.20
N TYR A 452 4.36 -19.81 -2.47
CA TYR A 452 5.26 -19.02 -1.63
C TYR A 452 5.86 -19.85 -0.50
N ALA A 453 5.19 -20.89 0.00
CA ALA A 453 5.78 -21.84 0.94
C ALA A 453 6.97 -22.58 0.31
N VAL A 454 6.80 -23.11 -0.90
CA VAL A 454 7.89 -23.77 -1.64
C VAL A 454 9.01 -22.79 -1.98
N THR A 455 8.67 -21.59 -2.46
CA THR A 455 9.64 -20.52 -2.73
C THR A 455 10.45 -20.18 -1.47
N THR A 456 9.78 -20.07 -0.31
CA THR A 456 10.45 -19.81 0.98
C THR A 456 11.39 -20.96 1.35
N LEU A 457 10.93 -22.20 1.25
CA LEU A 457 11.75 -23.38 1.57
C LEU A 457 13.01 -23.47 0.70
N VAL A 458 12.88 -23.25 -0.60
CA VAL A 458 14.03 -23.25 -1.53
C VAL A 458 14.99 -22.09 -1.23
N ALA A 459 14.47 -20.91 -0.94
CA ALA A 459 15.30 -19.75 -0.57
C ALA A 459 16.06 -19.98 0.76
N VAL A 460 15.37 -20.47 1.80
CA VAL A 460 15.97 -20.82 3.09
C VAL A 460 17.02 -21.91 2.92
N PHE A 461 16.72 -22.95 2.13
CA PHE A 461 17.69 -23.99 1.80
C PHE A 461 18.93 -23.42 1.11
N GLY A 462 18.74 -22.49 0.16
CA GLY A 462 19.82 -21.76 -0.47
C GLY A 462 20.70 -21.02 0.54
N VAL A 463 20.10 -20.32 1.50
CA VAL A 463 20.81 -19.63 2.60
C VAL A 463 21.58 -20.61 3.48
N CYS A 464 20.97 -21.72 3.89
CA CYS A 464 21.61 -22.75 4.71
C CYS A 464 22.79 -23.42 4.00
N ARG A 465 22.76 -23.50 2.67
CA ARG A 465 23.85 -24.04 1.82
C ARG A 465 24.86 -22.97 1.41
N SER A 466 24.88 -21.81 2.05
CA SER A 466 25.89 -20.77 1.81
C SER A 466 27.21 -21.11 2.48
N ASP A 467 28.24 -21.34 1.66
CA ASP A 467 29.63 -21.38 2.09
C ASP A 467 30.14 -19.94 2.26
N TRP A 468 30.00 -19.41 3.47
CA TRP A 468 30.32 -18.03 3.78
C TRP A 468 31.78 -17.64 3.53
N PRO A 469 32.80 -18.43 3.93
CA PRO A 469 34.19 -18.15 3.57
C PRO A 469 34.41 -18.00 2.06
N LYS A 470 33.85 -18.90 1.25
CA LYS A 470 33.95 -18.81 -0.22
C LYS A 470 33.25 -17.57 -0.78
N LEU A 471 32.09 -17.21 -0.23
CA LEU A 471 31.33 -16.04 -0.66
C LEU A 471 32.05 -14.73 -0.32
N MET A 472 32.71 -14.67 0.83
CA MET A 472 33.55 -13.53 1.23
C MET A 472 34.75 -13.39 0.32
N ALA A 473 35.49 -14.48 0.03
CA ALA A 473 36.60 -14.45 -0.91
C ALA A 473 36.17 -13.96 -2.31
N ALA A 474 34.99 -14.40 -2.75
CA ALA A 474 34.41 -13.92 -4.00
C ALA A 474 34.01 -12.43 -3.93
N ALA A 475 33.54 -11.93 -2.78
CA ALA A 475 33.21 -10.51 -2.59
C ALA A 475 34.47 -9.62 -2.63
N VAL A 476 35.55 -10.03 -1.98
CA VAL A 476 36.85 -9.34 -2.02
C VAL A 476 37.42 -9.31 -3.44
N SER A 477 37.33 -10.43 -4.16
CA SER A 477 37.75 -10.49 -5.57
C SER A 477 36.95 -9.53 -6.45
N ARG A 478 35.64 -9.41 -6.22
CA ARG A 478 34.78 -8.43 -6.92
C ARG A 478 35.11 -7.00 -6.53
N ALA A 479 35.52 -6.74 -5.30
CA ALA A 479 35.94 -5.42 -4.84
C ALA A 479 37.32 -4.98 -5.40
N GLU A 480 37.96 -5.80 -6.24
CA GLU A 480 39.22 -5.51 -6.92
C GLU A 480 40.38 -5.11 -6.00
N LEU A 481 40.37 -5.60 -4.75
CA LEU A 481 41.48 -5.44 -3.82
C LEU A 481 42.68 -6.28 -4.30
N ARG A 482 43.59 -5.68 -5.06
CA ARG A 482 44.89 -6.28 -5.40
C ARG A 482 45.83 -6.16 -4.19
N GLY A 483 46.36 -7.27 -3.68
CA GLY A 483 47.55 -7.27 -2.81
C GLY A 483 47.39 -7.78 -1.37
N GLN A 484 46.19 -8.07 -0.87
CA GLN A 484 46.02 -8.67 0.48
C GLN A 484 45.87 -10.20 0.48
N GLY A 485 46.07 -10.85 -0.67
CA GLY A 485 46.06 -12.31 -0.80
C GLY A 485 47.22 -13.04 -0.11
N GLN A 486 48.12 -12.34 0.59
CA GLN A 486 49.24 -12.92 1.35
C GLN A 486 49.21 -12.64 2.87
N LEU A 487 48.24 -11.87 3.39
CA LEU A 487 48.12 -11.57 4.83
C LEU A 487 47.01 -12.35 5.55
N LEU A 488 46.27 -13.20 4.83
CA LEU A 488 45.24 -14.07 5.38
C LEU A 488 45.55 -15.53 5.09
N SER A 489 46.77 -15.98 5.42
CA SER A 489 46.93 -17.38 5.83
C SER A 489 46.43 -17.50 7.27
N PRO A 490 45.75 -18.60 7.64
CA PRO A 490 45.40 -18.83 9.04
C PRO A 490 46.70 -19.07 9.81
N SER A 491 47.04 -18.18 10.75
CA SER A 491 48.14 -18.39 11.68
C SER A 491 47.82 -19.54 12.66
N ASN A 492 48.29 -20.71 12.26
CA ASN A 492 48.72 -21.92 12.98
C ASN A 492 48.38 -22.16 14.47
N GLY A 493 47.91 -23.38 14.72
CA GLY A 493 48.42 -24.33 15.72
C GLY A 493 48.02 -25.73 15.24
N LEU A 494 48.90 -26.67 14.92
CA LEU A 494 49.93 -27.28 15.76
C LEU A 494 51.08 -27.82 14.90
N ALA A 495 52.27 -27.80 15.49
CA ALA A 495 53.50 -28.34 14.95
C ALA A 495 53.44 -29.84 14.71
N GLU A 496 54.06 -30.31 13.62
CA GLU A 496 54.82 -31.55 13.62
C GLU A 496 55.91 -31.50 12.53
N THR A 497 57.07 -31.98 12.94
CA THR A 497 58.42 -31.86 12.36
C THR A 497 58.70 -32.85 11.22
N GLY A 498 59.58 -32.47 10.28
CA GLY A 498 60.20 -33.38 9.30
C GLY A 498 60.47 -32.70 7.95
N VAL A 499 61.54 -31.92 7.80
CA VAL A 499 62.88 -32.32 7.31
C VAL A 499 62.96 -32.47 5.77
N ASP A 500 63.92 -31.71 5.21
CA ASP A 500 64.60 -31.75 3.90
C ASP A 500 63.98 -31.10 2.65
N GLY A 501 64.65 -30.04 2.17
CA GLY A 501 64.41 -29.50 0.81
C GLY A 501 64.91 -28.09 0.43
N VAL A 502 66.14 -27.71 0.78
CA VAL A 502 67.09 -26.87 -0.03
C VAL A 502 66.66 -25.48 -0.59
N ILE A 503 67.15 -24.41 0.08
CA ILE A 503 67.99 -23.26 -0.39
C ILE A 503 67.54 -22.50 -1.69
N MET A 504 67.17 -21.20 -1.66
CA MET A 504 68.08 -20.03 -1.81
C MET A 504 67.39 -18.70 -1.49
N PHE A 505 67.95 -17.98 -0.52
CA PHE A 505 67.88 -16.53 -0.41
C PHE A 505 68.80 -15.90 -1.48
N THR A 506 68.29 -14.97 -2.28
CA THR A 506 69.11 -13.87 -2.81
C THR A 506 68.26 -12.60 -2.89
N VAL A 507 68.64 -11.64 -2.06
CA VAL A 507 68.34 -10.21 -2.17
C VAL A 507 68.93 -9.69 -3.48
N CYS A 508 68.17 -8.94 -4.28
CA CYS A 508 68.77 -7.96 -5.17
C CYS A 508 67.84 -6.76 -5.36
N CYS A 509 68.38 -5.59 -5.00
CA CYS A 509 67.86 -4.27 -5.28
C CYS A 509 67.64 -4.06 -6.79
N ALA A 510 66.60 -3.30 -7.13
CA ALA A 510 66.60 -2.46 -8.32
C ALA A 510 66.01 -1.09 -7.94
N THR A 511 66.91 -0.11 -7.91
CA THR A 511 66.65 1.33 -8.00
C THR A 511 66.27 1.70 -9.45
N ALA A 512 65.60 2.86 -9.61
CA ALA A 512 65.13 3.54 -10.84
C ALA A 512 63.67 3.20 -11.22
N ASP A 513 62.71 4.13 -11.35
CA ASP A 513 62.75 5.59 -11.52
C ASP A 513 61.58 6.26 -10.78
N GLU A 514 61.83 7.43 -10.20
CA GLU A 514 60.81 8.40 -9.80
C GLU A 514 60.21 9.03 -11.06
N GLU A 515 58.89 8.89 -11.25
CA GLU A 515 58.00 9.99 -11.64
C GLU A 515 56.53 9.51 -11.57
N GLU A 516 55.70 10.29 -10.87
CA GLU A 516 54.26 10.08 -10.59
C GLU A 516 53.88 9.12 -9.43
N ALA A 517 54.48 9.33 -8.26
CA ALA A 517 53.82 9.01 -6.98
C ALA A 517 52.88 10.16 -6.59
N GLY A 518 51.63 10.11 -7.07
CA GLY A 518 50.54 10.91 -6.50
C GLY A 518 50.32 10.53 -5.04
N SER A 519 50.47 11.50 -4.15
CA SER A 519 50.43 11.39 -2.68
C SER A 519 49.22 10.59 -2.16
N ILE A 520 49.50 9.51 -1.44
CA ILE A 520 48.54 8.82 -0.57
C ILE A 520 48.46 9.64 0.72
N HIS A 521 47.34 10.33 0.93
CA HIS A 521 47.00 10.89 2.24
C HIS A 521 46.70 9.73 3.20
N VAL A 522 47.66 9.39 4.05
CA VAL A 522 47.38 8.64 5.28
C VAL A 522 46.76 9.65 6.24
N LEU A 523 45.45 9.53 6.46
CA LEU A 523 44.72 10.37 7.42
C LEU A 523 45.30 10.18 8.83
N SER A 524 45.54 11.29 9.50
CA SER A 524 45.98 11.31 10.90
C SER A 524 44.80 10.95 11.81
N SER A 525 45.06 10.55 13.07
CA SER A 525 44.00 10.26 14.05
C SER A 525 43.06 11.44 14.31
N GLU A 526 43.45 12.66 13.95
CA GLU A 526 42.62 13.87 14.05
C GLU A 526 41.52 13.91 12.97
N ASP A 527 41.77 13.36 11.78
CA ASP A 527 40.79 13.35 10.68
C ASP A 527 39.64 12.33 10.89
N LEU A 528 39.87 11.33 11.74
CA LEU A 528 38.91 10.29 12.10
C LEU A 528 37.98 10.69 13.27
N MET A 529 38.38 11.70 14.06
CA MET A 529 37.57 12.21 15.18
C MET A 529 36.43 13.11 14.70
N ASP A 530 36.53 13.66 13.49
CA ASP A 530 35.61 14.66 12.90
C ASP A 530 34.35 14.03 12.23
N GLU A 531 34.24 12.69 12.24
CA GLU A 531 33.13 11.92 11.65
C GLU A 531 31.91 11.79 12.59
N LYS A 532 32.06 12.16 13.87
CA LYS A 532 30.96 12.09 14.87
C LYS A 532 29.89 13.17 14.73
N ASP A 533 30.13 14.23 13.95
CA ASP A 533 29.31 15.45 13.94
C ASP A 533 28.54 15.73 12.63
N ASP A 534 28.56 14.84 11.61
CA ASP A 534 27.71 15.01 10.42
C ASP A 534 26.30 14.40 10.65
N PRO A 535 25.22 15.21 10.74
CA PRO A 535 23.87 14.69 10.98
C PRO A 535 23.32 13.84 9.81
N PHE A 536 24.01 13.82 8.66
CA PHE A 536 23.56 13.12 7.44
C PHE A 536 24.34 11.84 7.12
N VAL A 537 25.45 11.57 7.82
CA VAL A 537 26.32 10.40 7.60
C VAL A 537 26.61 9.73 8.94
N MET A 538 26.28 8.44 9.09
CA MET A 538 26.59 7.72 10.33
C MET A 538 28.07 7.32 10.41
N PRO A 539 28.75 7.53 11.55
CA PRO A 539 30.18 7.27 11.70
C PRO A 539 30.56 5.79 11.49
N LEU A 540 31.79 5.55 11.02
CA LEU A 540 32.42 4.23 10.91
C LEU A 540 33.05 3.83 12.26
N PRO A 541 32.96 2.56 12.70
CA PRO A 541 33.84 2.08 13.76
C PRO A 541 35.19 1.69 13.16
N VAL A 542 36.25 2.41 13.54
CA VAL A 542 37.64 1.98 13.36
C VAL A 542 37.98 0.99 14.47
N VAL A 543 38.37 -0.22 14.11
CA VAL A 543 38.93 -1.19 15.07
C VAL A 543 40.39 -0.83 15.28
N VAL A 544 40.67 -0.06 16.33
CA VAL A 544 42.03 0.05 16.89
C VAL A 544 42.15 -1.02 17.95
N ILE A 545 43.07 -1.97 17.74
CA ILE A 545 43.46 -2.94 18.77
C ILE A 545 44.51 -2.22 19.62
N GLU A 546 44.12 -1.75 20.80
CA GLU A 546 45.06 -1.34 21.85
C GLU A 546 44.87 -2.27 23.06
N GLU A 547 45.97 -2.90 23.47
CA GLU A 547 46.04 -3.74 24.67
C GLU A 547 45.99 -2.88 25.95
N GLU A 548 45.26 -3.40 26.93
CA GLU A 548 44.99 -2.88 28.29
C GLU A 548 46.28 -2.71 29.15
N PRO A 549 46.29 -1.94 30.28
CA PRO A 549 45.63 -2.44 31.50
C PRO A 549 45.09 -1.41 32.54
N ALA A 550 44.04 -1.87 33.23
CA ALA A 550 43.69 -1.81 34.68
C ALA A 550 43.97 -0.58 35.58
N GLU A 551 42.90 -0.06 36.23
CA GLU A 551 42.72 0.18 37.70
C GLU A 551 41.48 1.09 37.93
N ALA A 552 40.39 0.64 38.54
CA ALA A 552 40.09 0.56 39.98
C ALA A 552 39.55 1.86 40.65
N THR A 553 38.28 1.75 41.09
CA THR A 553 37.69 2.31 42.34
C THR A 553 37.02 3.70 42.37
N LYS A 554 35.78 3.67 42.90
CA LYS A 554 35.16 4.50 43.97
C LYS A 554 33.85 5.23 43.62
N VAL A 555 32.79 4.64 44.18
CA VAL A 555 31.49 5.22 44.52
C VAL A 555 31.64 6.38 45.52
N ARG A 556 30.88 7.47 45.32
CA ARG A 556 30.46 8.38 46.40
C ARG A 556 29.12 9.06 46.06
N GLN A 557 28.16 8.91 46.97
CA GLN A 557 26.88 9.61 47.07
C GLN A 557 27.03 11.02 47.69
N MET A 558 26.04 11.88 47.45
CA MET A 558 25.28 12.74 48.40
C MET A 558 24.64 13.91 47.61
N SER A 559 23.45 14.45 47.87
CA SER A 559 22.32 14.23 48.79
C SER A 559 21.37 15.43 48.53
N GLU A 560 20.06 15.25 48.32
CA GLU A 560 18.94 15.75 49.18
C GLU A 560 18.74 17.30 49.14
N VAL A 561 17.58 17.98 49.16
CA VAL A 561 16.24 17.88 49.80
C VAL A 561 15.37 18.95 49.05
N LEU A 562 14.08 18.78 48.69
CA LEU A 562 12.89 19.19 49.47
C LEU A 562 11.57 18.92 48.71
N SER A 563 10.75 18.05 49.33
CA SER A 563 9.29 18.10 49.55
C SER A 563 8.66 19.51 49.61
N GLU A 564 7.39 19.81 49.33
CA GLU A 564 6.18 19.15 48.79
C GLU A 564 5.12 20.31 48.62
N PRO A 565 3.78 20.13 48.48
CA PRO A 565 2.99 20.66 47.37
C PRO A 565 2.06 21.85 47.72
N GLY A 566 1.49 22.50 46.70
CA GLY A 566 0.46 23.52 46.85
C GLY A 566 -0.55 23.53 45.70
N SER A 567 -1.80 23.24 46.05
CA SER A 567 -3.03 23.37 45.26
C SER A 567 -3.34 24.80 44.81
N VAL A 568 -4.20 24.97 43.77
CA VAL A 568 -5.47 25.74 43.81
C VAL A 568 -6.11 25.86 42.40
N ALA A 569 -7.43 25.58 42.36
CA ALA A 569 -8.51 26.00 41.45
C ALA A 569 -8.42 25.68 39.94
N GLY A 570 -9.44 25.16 39.25
CA GLY A 570 -10.88 25.19 39.52
C GLY A 570 -11.54 26.33 38.74
N SER A 571 -11.97 26.07 37.51
CA SER A 571 -12.84 26.95 36.74
C SER A 571 -14.00 26.14 36.18
N GLU A 572 -15.17 26.38 36.76
CA GLU A 572 -16.49 25.88 36.35
C GLU A 572 -16.84 26.42 34.96
N VAL A 573 -17.49 25.59 34.14
CA VAL A 573 -18.17 26.02 32.91
C VAL A 573 -19.65 26.12 33.27
N GLU A 574 -20.21 27.33 33.17
CA GLU A 574 -21.62 27.62 33.41
C GLU A 574 -22.51 26.88 32.39
N ASP A 575 -23.45 26.09 32.89
CA ASP A 575 -24.58 25.53 32.16
C ASP A 575 -25.60 26.63 31.84
N VAL A 576 -25.73 27.01 30.57
CA VAL A 576 -26.87 27.80 30.08
C VAL A 576 -27.95 26.83 29.60
N LYS A 577 -28.95 26.58 30.46
CA LYS A 577 -30.22 25.95 30.06
C LYS A 577 -31.11 26.99 29.36
N GLU A 578 -31.08 27.02 28.03
CA GLU A 578 -32.20 27.55 27.25
C GLU A 578 -33.21 26.43 27.00
N GLU A 579 -34.36 26.47 27.69
CA GLU A 579 -35.52 25.65 27.35
C GLU A 579 -36.13 26.16 26.04
N VAL A 580 -35.84 25.47 24.93
CA VAL A 580 -36.52 25.69 23.65
C VAL A 580 -37.86 24.93 23.68
N PRO A 581 -39.02 25.59 23.54
CA PRO A 581 -40.30 24.91 23.61
C PRO A 581 -40.48 23.94 22.43
N LEU A 582 -40.75 22.67 22.73
CA LEU A 582 -41.11 21.65 21.75
C LEU A 582 -42.50 22.00 21.16
N PHE A 583 -42.54 22.50 19.92
CA PHE A 583 -43.79 22.56 19.18
C PHE A 583 -44.02 21.20 18.53
N VAL A 584 -44.88 20.38 19.14
CA VAL A 584 -45.37 19.13 18.53
C VAL A 584 -46.74 19.42 17.93
N PRO A 585 -46.88 19.56 16.60
CA PRO A 585 -48.21 19.63 16.01
C PRO A 585 -48.93 18.30 16.27
N ALA A 586 -50.11 18.35 16.89
CA ALA A 586 -50.94 17.18 17.07
C ALA A 586 -51.31 16.59 15.71
N ILE A 587 -51.06 15.30 15.51
CA ILE A 587 -51.41 14.60 14.26
C ILE A 587 -52.93 14.59 14.12
N ALA A 588 -53.45 15.43 13.23
CA ALA A 588 -54.87 15.41 12.86
C ALA A 588 -55.12 14.26 11.87
N GLY A 589 -55.34 13.05 12.39
CA GLY A 589 -55.74 11.88 11.59
C GLY A 589 -55.15 10.56 12.09
N PRO A 590 -55.65 9.41 11.59
CA PRO A 590 -55.13 8.10 11.97
C PRO A 590 -53.69 7.91 11.47
N ILE A 591 -52.82 7.37 12.33
CA ILE A 591 -51.39 7.12 12.03
C ILE A 591 -51.23 6.18 10.81
N MET A 592 -52.19 5.28 10.62
CA MET A 592 -52.30 4.46 9.41
C MET A 592 -53.72 4.48 8.86
N PHE A 593 -53.84 4.49 7.54
CA PHE A 593 -55.12 4.38 6.84
C PHE A 593 -55.01 3.48 5.62
N GLU A 594 -56.15 2.93 5.23
CA GLU A 594 -56.26 1.94 4.17
C GLU A 594 -56.95 2.53 2.94
N VAL A 595 -56.43 2.14 1.79
CA VAL A 595 -56.90 2.54 0.48
C VAL A 595 -57.07 1.28 -0.37
N GLU A 596 -58.29 1.04 -0.87
CA GLU A 596 -58.62 -0.17 -1.63
C GLU A 596 -59.25 0.18 -2.99
N PHE A 597 -58.73 -0.44 -4.06
CA PHE A 597 -59.28 -0.30 -5.40
C PHE A 597 -59.40 -1.64 -6.12
N LYS A 598 -60.45 -1.79 -6.93
CA LYS A 598 -60.56 -2.83 -7.95
C LYS A 598 -60.11 -2.26 -9.29
N ARG A 599 -59.01 -2.78 -9.84
CA ARG A 599 -58.44 -2.27 -11.09
C ARG A 599 -58.24 -3.37 -12.13
N LYS A 600 -58.17 -3.00 -13.42
CA LYS A 600 -57.70 -3.90 -14.49
C LYS A 600 -56.18 -4.07 -14.33
N ALA A 601 -55.65 -5.25 -14.66
CA ALA A 601 -54.20 -5.46 -14.64
C ALA A 601 -53.50 -4.36 -15.45
N GLU A 602 -52.37 -3.84 -14.96
CA GLU A 602 -51.52 -2.79 -15.58
C GLU A 602 -51.98 -1.32 -15.44
N SER A 603 -53.09 -1.00 -14.78
CA SER A 603 -53.45 0.42 -14.57
C SER A 603 -52.52 1.11 -13.55
N ASN A 604 -51.85 2.19 -13.98
CA ASN A 604 -50.91 2.97 -13.17
C ASN A 604 -51.62 3.68 -11.99
N LEU A 605 -51.03 3.58 -10.79
CA LEU A 605 -51.56 4.23 -9.58
C LEU A 605 -51.25 5.73 -9.52
N GLY A 606 -50.23 6.19 -10.25
CA GLY A 606 -49.81 7.60 -10.25
C GLY A 606 -49.00 8.01 -9.02
N LEU A 607 -48.34 7.06 -8.34
CA LEU A 607 -47.45 7.34 -7.21
C LEU A 607 -46.02 7.57 -7.73
N ASP A 608 -45.44 8.73 -7.40
CA ASP A 608 -43.99 8.98 -7.50
C ASP A 608 -43.35 8.62 -6.16
N ILE A 609 -42.43 7.66 -6.18
CA ILE A 609 -41.86 7.04 -4.98
C ILE A 609 -40.38 7.40 -4.90
N ASP A 610 -39.96 7.84 -3.73
CA ASP A 610 -38.55 8.03 -3.41
C ASP A 610 -37.90 6.68 -3.07
N VAL A 611 -36.97 6.25 -3.91
CA VAL A 611 -36.30 4.94 -3.82
C VAL A 611 -34.92 5.01 -3.17
N VAL A 612 -34.53 6.14 -2.57
CA VAL A 612 -33.22 6.26 -1.91
C VAL A 612 -33.12 5.35 -0.69
N ASP A 613 -34.22 5.22 0.07
CA ASP A 613 -34.26 4.31 1.21
C ASP A 613 -34.94 2.99 0.81
N PRO A 614 -34.22 1.85 0.76
CA PRO A 614 -34.83 0.58 0.42
C PRO A 614 -35.82 0.07 1.48
N GLN A 615 -35.77 0.58 2.72
CA GLN A 615 -36.64 0.17 3.82
C GLN A 615 -37.94 0.97 3.89
N VAL A 616 -37.96 2.21 3.35
CA VAL A 616 -39.11 3.12 3.46
C VAL A 616 -39.58 3.57 2.09
N CYS A 617 -40.75 3.09 1.69
CA CYS A 617 -41.41 3.46 0.44
C CYS A 617 -42.15 4.81 0.58
N LEU A 618 -41.41 5.91 0.51
CA LEU A 618 -41.94 7.26 0.69
C LEU A 618 -42.59 7.79 -0.59
N ILE A 619 -43.80 8.35 -0.47
CA ILE A 619 -44.47 9.03 -1.59
C ILE A 619 -43.91 10.43 -1.76
N LYS A 620 -43.20 10.66 -2.86
CA LYS A 620 -42.67 11.96 -3.25
C LYS A 620 -43.72 12.85 -3.90
N GLY A 621 -44.62 12.26 -4.67
CA GLY A 621 -45.63 13.00 -5.43
C GLY A 621 -46.77 12.11 -5.90
N ILE A 622 -47.87 12.76 -6.29
CA ILE A 622 -49.07 12.09 -6.82
C ILE A 622 -49.39 12.73 -8.16
N ALA A 623 -49.40 11.92 -9.21
CA ALA A 623 -49.69 12.37 -10.56
C ALA A 623 -51.20 12.59 -10.75
N ALA A 624 -51.56 13.77 -11.27
CA ALA A 624 -52.95 14.13 -11.52
C ALA A 624 -53.62 13.19 -12.55
N GLY A 625 -54.90 12.88 -12.33
CA GLY A 625 -55.73 12.06 -13.21
C GLY A 625 -55.57 10.54 -13.06
N PHE A 626 -54.63 10.06 -12.23
CA PHE A 626 -54.43 8.63 -11.94
C PHE A 626 -55.28 8.16 -10.74
N LEU A 627 -55.26 6.85 -10.46
CA LEU A 627 -56.17 6.22 -9.50
C LEU A 627 -56.09 6.80 -8.07
N ILE A 628 -54.89 7.16 -7.60
CA ILE A 628 -54.73 7.75 -6.26
C ILE A 628 -55.26 9.18 -6.21
N ASP A 629 -55.10 9.96 -7.28
CA ASP A 629 -55.67 11.31 -7.38
C ASP A 629 -57.20 11.27 -7.40
N GLN A 630 -57.78 10.32 -8.14
CA GLN A 630 -59.23 10.07 -8.16
C GLN A 630 -59.76 9.65 -6.77
N TRP A 631 -59.04 8.80 -6.05
CA TRP A 631 -59.35 8.47 -4.67
C TRP A 631 -59.36 9.69 -3.76
N ASN A 632 -58.30 10.50 -3.84
CA ASN A 632 -58.15 11.68 -3.02
C ASN A 632 -59.32 12.67 -3.22
N SER A 633 -59.89 12.74 -4.43
CA SER A 633 -61.07 13.58 -4.72
C SER A 633 -62.39 13.06 -4.14
N THR A 634 -62.46 11.79 -3.75
CA THR A 634 -63.71 11.12 -3.32
C THR A 634 -63.69 10.65 -1.86
N CYS A 635 -62.51 10.49 -1.27
CA CYS A 635 -62.32 10.09 0.12
C CYS A 635 -62.43 11.27 1.09
N SER A 636 -62.53 10.96 2.38
CA SER A 636 -62.45 11.96 3.45
C SER A 636 -61.00 12.46 3.62
N ALA A 637 -60.82 13.71 4.06
CA ALA A 637 -59.51 14.37 4.12
C ALA A 637 -58.45 13.65 5.00
N ASP A 638 -58.90 12.80 5.92
CA ASP A 638 -58.09 11.93 6.77
C ASP A 638 -57.56 10.68 6.05
N LYS A 639 -58.21 10.24 4.97
CA LYS A 639 -57.85 9.08 4.14
C LYS A 639 -57.23 9.44 2.78
N ALA A 640 -57.05 10.73 2.53
CA ALA A 640 -56.35 11.21 1.34
C ALA A 640 -54.84 10.93 1.47
N VAL A 641 -54.28 10.27 0.45
CA VAL A 641 -52.83 10.05 0.32
C VAL A 641 -52.17 11.37 -0.03
N LYS A 642 -51.11 11.72 0.68
CA LYS A 642 -50.37 12.97 0.50
C LYS A 642 -48.89 12.69 0.24
N PRO A 643 -48.16 13.64 -0.37
CA PRO A 643 -46.70 13.60 -0.33
C PRO A 643 -46.21 13.44 1.11
N MET A 644 -45.10 12.72 1.29
CA MET A 644 -44.52 12.27 2.56
C MET A 644 -45.24 11.12 3.27
N ASP A 645 -46.44 10.68 2.84
CA ASP A 645 -46.98 9.42 3.36
C ASP A 645 -46.07 8.24 2.95
N VAL A 646 -45.99 7.20 3.77
CA VAL A 646 -45.20 5.99 3.51
C VAL A 646 -46.13 4.85 3.16
N LEU A 647 -45.84 4.17 2.05
CA LEU A 647 -46.49 2.90 1.75
C LEU A 647 -45.94 1.82 2.69
N HIS A 648 -46.77 1.37 3.62
CA HIS A 648 -46.38 0.41 4.65
C HIS A 648 -46.61 -1.04 4.23
N SER A 649 -47.74 -1.34 3.59
CA SER A 649 -48.04 -2.69 3.11
C SER A 649 -48.93 -2.71 1.88
N VAL A 650 -48.82 -3.80 1.12
CA VAL A 650 -49.65 -4.11 -0.03
C VAL A 650 -50.30 -5.46 0.22
N ASN A 651 -51.63 -5.50 0.26
CA ASN A 651 -52.42 -6.71 0.54
C ASN A 651 -52.01 -7.44 1.82
N GLY A 652 -51.66 -6.68 2.87
CA GLY A 652 -51.24 -7.20 4.17
C GLY A 652 -49.81 -7.72 4.23
N LYS A 653 -49.03 -7.60 3.15
CA LYS A 653 -47.60 -7.93 3.12
C LYS A 653 -46.74 -6.68 3.28
N THR A 654 -45.79 -6.72 4.20
CA THR A 654 -44.74 -5.73 4.40
C THR A 654 -43.44 -6.21 3.75
N GLY A 655 -42.54 -5.31 3.38
CA GLY A 655 -41.27 -5.66 2.74
C GLY A 655 -40.48 -4.43 2.35
N THR A 656 -39.42 -4.61 1.56
CA THR A 656 -38.64 -3.48 1.03
C THR A 656 -39.47 -2.65 0.05
N CYS A 657 -39.05 -1.42 -0.22
CA CYS A 657 -39.69 -0.55 -1.21
C CYS A 657 -39.85 -1.26 -2.57
N ASP A 658 -38.81 -1.97 -3.03
CA ASP A 658 -38.85 -2.73 -4.27
C ASP A 658 -39.87 -3.87 -4.26
N ASP A 659 -40.01 -4.58 -3.14
CA ASP A 659 -40.99 -5.66 -3.00
C ASP A 659 -42.41 -5.12 -3.08
N LEU A 660 -42.69 -4.02 -2.37
CA LEU A 660 -44.00 -3.38 -2.38
C LEU A 660 -44.34 -2.82 -3.76
N VAL A 661 -43.38 -2.21 -4.47
CA VAL A 661 -43.56 -1.71 -5.84
C VAL A 661 -43.81 -2.86 -6.83
N LYS A 662 -43.13 -4.01 -6.67
CA LYS A 662 -43.39 -5.21 -7.49
C LYS A 662 -44.78 -5.78 -7.22
N MET A 663 -45.20 -5.88 -5.95
CA MET A 663 -46.55 -6.34 -5.60
C MET A 663 -47.63 -5.43 -6.18
N ILE A 664 -47.43 -4.11 -6.13
CA ILE A 664 -48.28 -3.13 -6.79
C ILE A 664 -48.38 -3.34 -8.30
N LYS A 665 -47.38 -3.91 -8.97
CA LYS A 665 -47.46 -4.14 -10.43
C LYS A 665 -48.22 -5.42 -10.79
N ILE A 666 -48.12 -6.45 -9.94
CA ILE A 666 -48.60 -7.80 -10.26
C ILE A 666 -50.06 -8.01 -9.83
N GLU A 667 -50.49 -7.42 -8.71
CA GLU A 667 -51.79 -7.76 -8.11
C GLU A 667 -52.98 -6.98 -8.72
N LYS A 668 -54.08 -7.69 -8.98
CA LYS A 668 -55.30 -7.13 -9.62
C LYS A 668 -56.23 -6.41 -8.62
N GLN A 669 -56.27 -6.89 -7.38
CA GLN A 669 -56.90 -6.19 -6.27
C GLN A 669 -55.78 -5.71 -5.36
N VAL A 670 -55.77 -4.42 -5.05
CA VAL A 670 -54.69 -3.79 -4.29
C VAL A 670 -55.29 -3.02 -3.12
N LYS A 671 -55.02 -3.52 -1.92
CA LYS A 671 -55.27 -2.92 -0.63
C LYS A 671 -53.96 -2.36 -0.12
N LEU A 672 -53.83 -1.03 -0.15
CA LEU A 672 -52.64 -0.29 0.26
C LEU A 672 -52.86 0.24 1.67
N VAL A 673 -51.89 0.06 2.55
CA VAL A 673 -51.87 0.70 3.87
C VAL A 673 -50.79 1.76 3.85
N PHE A 674 -51.18 3.00 4.11
CA PHE A 674 -50.27 4.14 4.23
C PHE A 674 -50.08 4.49 5.70
N LYS A 675 -48.85 4.87 6.04
CA LYS A 675 -48.46 5.40 7.35
C LYS A 675 -48.09 6.87 7.20
N ARG A 676 -48.69 7.73 8.01
CA ARG A 676 -48.38 9.16 8.01
C ARG A 676 -47.19 9.44 8.93
N PRO A 677 -46.12 10.10 8.44
CA PRO A 677 -45.02 10.53 9.30
C PRO A 677 -45.43 11.63 10.27
N GLN A 678 -44.57 11.84 11.24
CA GLN A 678 -44.56 13.02 12.07
C GLN A 678 -43.34 13.87 11.72
N GLU A 679 -43.50 15.19 11.67
CA GLU A 679 -42.38 16.12 11.57
C GLU A 679 -42.01 16.61 12.97
N ILE A 680 -40.74 16.51 13.33
CA ILE A 680 -40.21 17.01 14.59
C ILE A 680 -39.06 17.97 14.34
N THR A 681 -38.90 18.98 15.19
CA THR A 681 -37.74 19.86 15.17
C THR A 681 -36.90 19.62 16.42
N VAL A 682 -35.62 19.31 16.23
CA VAL A 682 -34.67 19.04 17.31
C VAL A 682 -33.51 20.02 17.25
N SER A 683 -33.00 20.43 18.40
CA SER A 683 -31.78 21.24 18.50
C SER A 683 -30.69 20.44 19.21
N VAL A 684 -29.56 20.27 18.53
CA VAL A 684 -28.42 19.47 18.99
C VAL A 684 -27.12 20.27 18.87
N ILE A 685 -26.30 20.19 19.90
CA ILE A 685 -24.98 20.83 19.91
C ILE A 685 -24.00 19.92 19.16
N LYS A 686 -23.40 20.43 18.09
CA LYS A 686 -22.49 19.69 17.21
C LYS A 686 -21.18 19.40 17.96
N GLY A 687 -20.81 18.13 18.06
CA GLY A 687 -19.57 17.71 18.70
C GLY A 687 -18.35 17.91 17.78
N LEU A 688 -17.14 17.70 18.33
CA LEU A 688 -15.86 17.77 17.59
C LEU A 688 -15.83 16.86 16.35
N LEU A 689 -16.58 15.75 16.35
CA LEU A 689 -16.68 14.79 15.24
C LEU A 689 -17.98 14.94 14.42
N GLY A 690 -18.77 16.00 14.66
CA GLY A 690 -20.06 16.24 13.99
C GLY A 690 -21.26 15.75 14.80
N LEU A 691 -22.35 15.40 14.10
CA LEU A 691 -23.65 15.03 14.70
C LEU A 691 -23.79 13.52 15.01
N GLY A 692 -22.84 12.69 14.57
CA GLY A 692 -22.96 11.23 14.66
C GLY A 692 -24.01 10.65 13.71
N LEU A 693 -24.20 11.26 12.53
CA LEU A 693 -25.16 10.82 11.52
C LEU A 693 -24.43 10.38 10.26
N GLN A 694 -24.78 9.20 9.75
CA GLN A 694 -24.48 8.80 8.38
C GLN A 694 -25.70 9.12 7.52
N LEU A 695 -25.43 9.74 6.36
CA LEU A 695 -26.45 10.34 5.51
C LEU A 695 -26.35 9.75 4.10
N ASP A 696 -27.49 9.51 3.48
CA ASP A 696 -27.60 9.16 2.06
C ASP A 696 -28.71 9.99 1.40
N TYR A 697 -28.53 10.35 0.14
CA TYR A 697 -29.49 11.17 -0.59
C TYR A 697 -29.23 11.15 -2.10
N SER A 698 -30.26 11.50 -2.87
CA SER A 698 -30.13 11.84 -4.29
C SER A 698 -30.65 13.25 -4.56
N LYS A 699 -30.25 13.87 -5.68
CA LYS A 699 -30.69 15.23 -6.05
C LYS A 699 -32.21 15.38 -6.16
N THR A 700 -32.91 14.28 -6.36
CA THR A 700 -34.36 14.22 -6.56
C THR A 700 -35.08 13.62 -5.36
N SER A 701 -34.39 13.26 -4.28
CA SER A 701 -34.99 12.72 -3.07
C SER A 701 -35.66 13.77 -2.20
N VAL A 702 -36.63 13.34 -1.41
CA VAL A 702 -37.30 14.14 -0.38
C VAL A 702 -36.41 14.18 0.85
N GLY A 703 -35.70 15.29 1.03
CA GLY A 703 -34.76 15.47 2.13
C GLY A 703 -33.53 14.54 2.07
N VAL A 704 -32.83 14.44 3.20
CA VAL A 704 -31.62 13.61 3.35
C VAL A 704 -31.93 12.44 4.28
N VAL A 705 -31.67 11.21 3.84
CA VAL A 705 -31.95 9.99 4.61
C VAL A 705 -30.85 9.78 5.65
N ILE A 706 -31.24 9.48 6.88
CA ILE A 706 -30.34 9.04 7.94
C ILE A 706 -30.20 7.52 7.83
N THR A 707 -29.05 7.03 7.40
CA THR A 707 -28.80 5.59 7.21
C THR A 707 -28.29 4.91 8.46
N GLU A 708 -27.51 5.63 9.27
CA GLU A 708 -26.96 5.14 10.53
C GLU A 708 -26.82 6.28 11.54
N ILE A 709 -27.00 5.97 12.82
CA ILE A 709 -26.76 6.88 13.94
C ILE A 709 -25.63 6.28 14.78
N GLN A 710 -24.52 6.99 14.86
CA GLN A 710 -23.32 6.61 15.60
C GLN A 710 -23.28 7.34 16.94
N ASP A 711 -22.35 6.94 17.82
CA ASP A 711 -22.10 7.62 19.09
C ASP A 711 -21.81 9.11 18.86
N GLY A 712 -22.73 9.97 19.29
CA GLY A 712 -22.67 11.39 18.99
C GLY A 712 -23.84 12.19 19.57
N PRO A 713 -23.91 13.50 19.27
CA PRO A 713 -24.94 14.39 19.79
C PRO A 713 -26.38 13.94 19.54
N VAL A 714 -26.68 13.36 18.37
CA VAL A 714 -28.04 12.89 18.05
C VAL A 714 -28.39 11.63 18.83
N GLN A 715 -27.45 10.71 18.99
CA GLN A 715 -27.63 9.52 19.84
C GLN A 715 -27.89 9.92 21.30
N ARG A 716 -27.12 10.87 21.84
CA ARG A 716 -27.36 11.42 23.18
C ARG A 716 -28.72 12.10 23.29
N TRP A 717 -29.15 12.82 22.25
CA TRP A 717 -30.48 13.42 22.23
C TRP A 717 -31.59 12.36 22.34
N ASN A 718 -31.45 11.22 21.64
CA ASN A 718 -32.39 10.10 21.75
C ASN A 718 -32.44 9.46 23.15
N GLU A 719 -31.36 9.56 23.93
CA GLU A 719 -31.21 8.96 25.26
C GLU A 719 -31.78 9.82 26.40
N ILE A 720 -31.99 11.12 26.17
CA ILE A 720 -32.39 12.08 27.23
C ILE A 720 -33.78 11.78 27.80
N GLU A 721 -34.69 11.15 27.06
CA GLU A 721 -36.01 10.78 27.59
C GLU A 721 -36.61 9.54 26.89
N PRO A 722 -36.51 8.35 27.50
CA PRO A 722 -37.14 7.14 26.97
C PRO A 722 -38.67 7.28 26.99
N GLY A 723 -39.26 7.48 25.82
CA GLY A 723 -40.70 7.70 25.62
C GLY A 723 -41.07 8.82 24.64
N LYS A 724 -40.10 9.67 24.26
CA LYS A 724 -40.27 10.66 23.17
C LYS A 724 -40.04 10.03 21.79
N VAL A 725 -40.54 10.69 20.75
CA VAL A 725 -40.30 10.29 19.35
C VAL A 725 -38.80 10.37 19.06
N GLN A 726 -38.22 9.23 18.70
CA GLN A 726 -36.77 9.10 18.46
C GLN A 726 -36.44 9.32 16.98
N ILE A 727 -35.24 9.83 16.74
CA ILE A 727 -34.64 9.82 15.41
C ILE A 727 -34.00 8.44 15.25
N THR A 728 -34.51 7.64 14.31
CA THR A 728 -33.97 6.31 13.99
C THR A 728 -33.35 6.33 12.59
N PRO A 729 -32.57 5.29 12.23
CA PRO A 729 -32.30 5.00 10.82
C PRO A 729 -33.61 5.03 10.00
N SER A 730 -33.50 5.43 8.74
CA SER A 730 -34.59 5.71 7.80
C SER A 730 -35.39 7.00 8.05
N CYS A 731 -35.10 7.79 9.09
CA CYS A 731 -35.67 9.13 9.21
C CYS A 731 -35.08 10.09 8.17
N ARG A 732 -35.81 11.17 7.82
CA ARG A 732 -35.38 12.11 6.77
C ARG A 732 -35.24 13.53 7.30
N ILE A 733 -34.09 14.15 7.06
CA ILE A 733 -33.86 15.56 7.37
C ILE A 733 -34.46 16.41 6.24
N LEU A 734 -35.43 17.26 6.59
CA LEU A 734 -36.13 18.13 5.66
C LEU A 734 -35.60 19.57 5.69
N ALA A 735 -35.17 20.05 6.86
CA ALA A 735 -34.61 21.39 6.99
C ALA A 735 -33.48 21.44 8.03
N VAL A 736 -32.54 22.36 7.81
CA VAL A 736 -31.41 22.62 8.71
C VAL A 736 -31.42 24.11 9.05
N ASN A 737 -31.46 24.42 10.34
CA ASN A 737 -31.58 25.78 10.87
C ASN A 737 -32.78 26.58 10.33
N GLY A 738 -33.86 25.87 9.99
CA GLY A 738 -35.09 26.46 9.42
C GLY A 738 -35.05 26.69 7.91
N GLU A 739 -33.95 26.33 7.22
CA GLU A 739 -33.85 26.36 5.76
C GLU A 739 -34.25 24.98 5.19
N ASP A 740 -35.42 24.92 4.53
CA ASP A 740 -35.86 23.81 3.67
C ASP A 740 -35.25 24.03 2.28
N ALA A 741 -34.44 23.07 1.81
CA ALA A 741 -33.62 23.21 0.62
C ALA A 741 -33.40 21.87 -0.09
N SER A 742 -32.72 21.89 -1.24
CA SER A 742 -32.33 20.66 -1.93
C SER A 742 -31.43 19.78 -1.05
N PRO A 743 -31.44 18.45 -1.21
CA PRO A 743 -30.60 17.55 -0.40
C PRO A 743 -29.10 17.91 -0.39
N ASP A 744 -28.55 18.33 -1.53
CA ASP A 744 -27.18 18.85 -1.64
C ASP A 744 -26.94 20.06 -0.73
N ARG A 745 -27.91 20.98 -0.68
CA ARG A 745 -27.85 22.19 0.14
C ARG A 745 -28.03 21.87 1.62
N LEU A 746 -28.93 20.95 1.98
CA LEU A 746 -29.10 20.49 3.35
C LEU A 746 -27.80 19.89 3.91
N VAL A 747 -27.09 19.06 3.13
CA VAL A 747 -25.80 18.51 3.55
C VAL A 747 -24.72 19.58 3.70
N GLN A 748 -24.71 20.61 2.84
CA GLN A 748 -23.82 21.77 3.02
C GLN A 748 -24.15 22.53 4.31
N LEU A 749 -25.42 22.82 4.58
CA LEU A 749 -25.85 23.50 5.81
C LEU A 749 -25.42 22.73 7.06
N LEU A 750 -25.50 21.39 7.06
CA LEU A 750 -25.01 20.55 8.15
C LEU A 750 -23.50 20.69 8.38
N LYS A 751 -22.73 20.84 7.30
CA LYS A 751 -21.26 21.05 7.36
C LYS A 751 -20.91 22.44 7.87
N ASP A 752 -21.57 23.46 7.34
CA ASP A 752 -21.28 24.88 7.58
C ASP A 752 -21.74 25.37 8.96
N SER A 753 -22.68 24.67 9.61
CA SER A 753 -23.17 25.05 10.94
C SER A 753 -22.09 24.92 12.03
N SER A 754 -21.89 25.99 12.81
CA SER A 754 -21.04 26.04 14.01
C SER A 754 -21.89 26.03 15.29
N ASP A 755 -21.49 25.20 16.26
CA ASP A 755 -22.05 25.04 17.61
C ASP A 755 -23.42 24.37 17.73
N THR A 756 -24.55 25.02 17.43
CA THR A 756 -25.89 24.42 17.61
C THR A 756 -26.63 24.27 16.28
N VAL A 757 -27.11 23.07 16.00
CA VAL A 757 -27.84 22.75 14.76
C VAL A 757 -29.29 22.43 15.09
N ARG A 758 -30.23 23.12 14.43
CA ARG A 758 -31.66 22.80 14.49
C ARG A 758 -32.05 21.95 13.28
N LEU A 759 -32.46 20.71 13.50
CA LEU A 759 -32.88 19.78 12.45
C LEU A 759 -34.39 19.66 12.44
N THR A 760 -35.02 19.82 11.28
CA THR A 760 -36.40 19.37 11.06
C THR A 760 -36.34 17.99 10.44
N VAL A 761 -36.87 16.98 11.13
CA VAL A 761 -36.75 15.57 10.78
C VAL A 761 -38.13 14.95 10.65
N LEU A 762 -38.33 14.23 9.56
CA LEU A 762 -39.46 13.36 9.32
C LEU A 762 -39.19 12.01 10.01
N VAL A 763 -40.02 11.68 10.98
CA VAL A 763 -39.89 10.51 11.86
C VAL A 763 -41.12 9.62 11.79
N TRP A 764 -40.93 8.34 12.13
CA TRP A 764 -41.95 7.31 11.99
C TRP A 764 -42.50 6.92 13.37
N PRO A 765 -43.64 7.51 13.82
CA PRO A 765 -44.18 7.18 15.14
C PRO A 765 -44.46 5.69 15.27
N ALA A 766 -44.15 5.10 16.42
CA ALA A 766 -44.51 3.72 16.72
C ALA A 766 -46.03 3.58 16.71
N VAL A 767 -46.54 2.53 16.06
CA VAL A 767 -47.97 2.18 16.17
C VAL A 767 -48.14 1.66 17.59
N GLY A 768 -48.77 2.44 18.47
CA GLY A 768 -49.04 2.01 19.85
C GLY A 768 -49.73 0.65 19.84
N SER A 769 -49.22 -0.27 20.66
CA SER A 769 -49.79 -1.59 20.92
C SER A 769 -51.21 -1.50 21.46
#